data_AF-A0A961G3N7-F1
#
_entry.id   AF-A0A961G3N7-F1
#
_cell.length_a   1.000
_cell.length_b   1.000
_cell.length_c   1.000
_cell.angle_alpha   90.00
_cell.angle_beta   90.00
_cell.angle_gamma   90.00
#
_symmetry.space_group_name_H-M   'P 1'
#
loop_
_entity.id
_entity.type
_entity.pdbx_description
1 polymer ?
#
loop_
_entity_poly.entity_id
_entity_poly.type
_entity_poly.pdbx_seq_one_letter_code
_entity_poly.pdbx_strand_id
1 'polypeptide(L)'
;MTARLRSPAAGIVRRRTGIVLAAFIFVTLTASAGDAQRQATEALGRMTQPLAFGLDMASFNGEEKWTREGENGEVLPRFDRFLKAQGISTLDWTMDDLKKIRSLLARDIPLSEKAEKELDDAYGKLKDRQEKIEKSLQENHDNALLKQYLEVKEESEPVKTRRNRLRSFLQVEKPLMSLIGHAADNPDNARLTEEACNVSLRALYSLFAAQLMEERDGKGFGRGVDGWLRVAQQFVCSTWLNDIPIPSNGRRNRPIGSHGAAKEASNLLRGEDSTRFLSPKDLAALTPTEVAALDLSPTDPMWHTHHRMETSPPDTWKEIETWICAAVTEKLNEKKKFRKKNPGFTYDLQEARTVLFWEKVKTTATSPKVDVTDALGQAWKLKWGEECAVEPITNHLRLQLGAKFTDLVYTDADAGSHLLILCSESQRRMNPGTLMPVTEDELVAGLKESAYHFNVKPFIRSSGKITRENAGTILKKLAPAAVKGYRAGDLVGRTWISFRESMVEVKHDVINRGGPIENFTESAASDRALRQSFMIALWLEEYDCKEDNFRSTWMKNFAGNTGEQYFEFFHDAGSALGGLGRTGELNDLDAGSGPHDFMWLGPLKRKATSNCFQLYRPRIWDHITFADAYAGARHIARLSRADIAKAVRYSGMPDFWQEAAVWRLASRRDTMAGIFGLSVPDPVSKAPTITIPLTTRSDRQEAARRYRLPLALIEEDLVHAGALSPNQTTAITKKPVLDVVVRNGILQPYEKTILPAILRDVRHPPGFVKRMARWEDNKEFESKRVPAPH
;
A
#
# COMPACT_ATOMS: atom_id res chain seq x y z
N MET A 1 -31.78 -65.57 -25.17
CA MET A 1 -30.58 -66.04 -24.46
C MET A 1 -29.90 -64.84 -23.80
N THR A 2 -30.29 -64.56 -22.53
CA THR A 2 -29.42 -64.56 -21.32
C THR A 2 -28.41 -63.40 -21.28
N ALA A 3 -28.67 -62.29 -20.56
CA ALA A 3 -28.63 -62.06 -19.09
C ALA A 3 -27.31 -61.32 -18.68
N ARG A 4 -27.38 -60.07 -18.18
CA ARG A 4 -27.15 -59.61 -16.77
C ARG A 4 -25.69 -59.79 -16.26
N LEU A 5 -24.99 -58.93 -15.50
CA LEU A 5 -25.28 -57.73 -14.68
C LEU A 5 -23.95 -57.17 -14.05
N ARG A 6 -23.92 -55.87 -13.70
CA ARG A 6 -23.12 -55.13 -12.65
C ARG A 6 -21.61 -54.87 -12.91
N SER A 7 -20.92 -53.77 -12.51
CA SER A 7 -21.12 -52.44 -11.84
C SER A 7 -19.68 -51.94 -11.40
N PRO A 8 -19.38 -50.73 -10.84
CA PRO A 8 -19.74 -49.33 -11.12
C PRO A 8 -18.56 -48.30 -11.20
N ALA A 9 -18.92 -47.11 -11.69
CA ALA A 9 -18.50 -45.73 -11.41
C ALA A 9 -17.29 -45.36 -10.50
N ALA A 10 -16.51 -44.37 -10.97
CA ALA A 10 -15.98 -43.27 -10.16
C ALA A 10 -16.29 -41.94 -10.87
N GLY A 11 -17.10 -41.09 -10.22
CA GLY A 11 -17.69 -39.87 -10.77
C GLY A 11 -16.86 -38.62 -10.53
N ILE A 12 -16.92 -37.74 -11.53
CA ILE A 12 -16.49 -36.34 -11.50
C ILE A 12 -17.57 -35.53 -10.77
N VAL A 13 -17.24 -34.96 -9.61
CA VAL A 13 -18.07 -33.94 -8.94
C VAL A 13 -17.17 -32.77 -8.52
N ARG A 14 -17.14 -31.72 -9.35
CA ARG A 14 -16.85 -30.33 -8.95
C ARG A 14 -17.42 -29.40 -10.02
N ARG A 15 -18.71 -29.06 -9.87
CA ARG A 15 -19.39 -27.89 -10.48
C ARG A 15 -20.86 -27.92 -10.08
N ARG A 16 -21.23 -27.23 -8.99
CA ARG A 16 -22.60 -26.71 -8.71
C ARG A 16 -22.77 -25.92 -7.41
N THR A 17 -21.72 -25.33 -6.84
CA THR A 17 -21.82 -24.57 -5.58
C THR A 17 -22.01 -23.06 -5.74
N GLY A 18 -21.80 -22.48 -6.94
CA GLY A 18 -21.87 -21.03 -7.14
C GLY A 18 -23.28 -20.42 -7.28
N ILE A 19 -24.27 -21.20 -7.72
CA ILE A 19 -25.60 -20.66 -8.11
C ILE A 19 -26.65 -20.85 -6.99
N VAL A 20 -26.45 -21.83 -6.10
CA VAL A 20 -27.45 -22.16 -5.05
C VAL A 20 -27.31 -21.26 -3.81
N LEU A 21 -26.12 -20.71 -3.53
CA LEU A 21 -25.89 -19.86 -2.36
C LEU A 21 -26.54 -18.47 -2.48
N ALA A 22 -26.63 -17.93 -3.71
CA ALA A 22 -27.25 -16.63 -3.97
C ALA A 22 -28.79 -16.67 -3.83
N ALA A 23 -29.41 -17.82 -4.10
CA ALA A 23 -30.86 -17.98 -4.03
C ALA A 23 -31.39 -18.24 -2.61
N PHE A 24 -30.57 -18.80 -1.71
CA PHE A 24 -31.01 -19.18 -0.36
C PHE A 24 -30.95 -18.02 0.67
N ILE A 25 -30.15 -16.98 0.42
CA ILE A 25 -29.98 -15.84 1.34
C ILE A 25 -31.03 -14.74 1.10
N PHE A 26 -31.69 -14.75 -0.07
CA PHE A 26 -32.67 -13.74 -0.46
C PHE A 26 -34.01 -13.82 0.32
N VAL A 27 -34.24 -14.88 1.10
CA VAL A 27 -35.55 -15.18 1.72
C VAL A 27 -35.62 -14.83 3.22
N THR A 28 -34.51 -14.45 3.88
CA THR A 28 -34.49 -14.29 5.37
C THR A 28 -34.30 -12.87 5.92
N LEU A 29 -34.27 -11.81 5.10
CA LEU A 29 -33.92 -10.44 5.57
C LEU A 29 -35.00 -9.37 5.34
N THR A 30 -36.28 -9.70 5.52
CA THR A 30 -37.35 -8.69 5.60
C THR A 30 -38.13 -8.83 6.91
N ALA A 31 -37.58 -8.30 8.01
CA ALA A 31 -38.38 -7.97 9.20
C ALA A 31 -37.68 -6.94 10.09
N SER A 32 -38.45 -5.90 10.44
CA SER A 32 -38.28 -4.92 11.52
C SER A 32 -37.16 -3.87 11.43
N ALA A 33 -37.55 -2.64 11.07
CA ALA A 33 -37.02 -1.42 11.67
C ALA A 33 -38.05 -0.29 11.52
N GLY A 34 -38.99 -0.21 12.47
CA GLY A 34 -39.89 0.93 12.67
C GLY A 34 -39.67 1.52 14.05
N ASP A 35 -39.80 2.85 14.15
CA ASP A 35 -39.96 3.63 15.38
C ASP A 35 -38.73 4.02 16.23
N ALA A 36 -37.73 4.65 15.61
CA ALA A 36 -36.76 5.47 16.35
C ALA A 36 -36.46 6.85 15.71
N GLN A 37 -37.41 7.41 14.95
CA GLN A 37 -37.18 8.61 14.13
C GLN A 37 -37.74 9.92 14.71
N ARG A 38 -38.27 9.93 15.94
CA ARG A 38 -39.02 11.09 16.48
C ARG A 38 -38.39 11.89 17.62
N GLN A 39 -37.15 11.60 18.03
CA GLN A 39 -36.47 12.39 19.07
C GLN A 39 -35.09 12.96 18.67
N ALA A 40 -34.74 12.97 17.38
CA ALA A 40 -33.45 13.50 16.91
C ALA A 40 -33.51 14.94 16.33
N THR A 41 -34.67 15.60 16.36
CA THR A 41 -34.89 16.88 15.68
C THR A 41 -34.51 18.14 16.47
N GLU A 42 -34.26 18.05 17.78
CA GLU A 42 -33.82 19.21 18.58
C GLU A 42 -32.29 19.34 18.72
N ALA A 43 -31.52 18.32 18.30
CA ALA A 43 -30.04 18.38 18.26
C ALA A 43 -29.47 18.85 16.90
N LEU A 44 -30.33 19.02 15.88
CA LEU A 44 -29.93 19.33 14.49
C LEU A 44 -29.47 20.79 14.27
N GLY A 45 -29.65 21.69 15.24
CA GLY A 45 -29.24 23.09 15.15
C GLY A 45 -27.87 23.42 15.76
N ARG A 46 -27.11 22.45 16.28
CA ARG A 46 -25.80 22.69 16.94
C ARG A 46 -24.62 21.91 16.36
N MET A 47 -24.78 21.25 15.21
CA MET A 47 -23.76 20.37 14.61
C MET A 47 -22.99 20.95 13.42
N THR A 48 -22.92 22.28 13.30
CA THR A 48 -22.05 22.98 12.34
C THR A 48 -20.99 23.81 13.07
N GLN A 49 -20.29 23.23 14.05
CA GLN A 49 -19.04 23.84 14.48
C GLN A 49 -17.96 23.56 13.42
N PRO A 50 -17.37 24.61 12.83
CA PRO A 50 -16.40 24.47 11.76
C PRO A 50 -15.10 23.89 12.34
N LEU A 51 -14.78 22.66 11.94
CA LEU A 51 -13.42 22.18 12.03
C LEU A 51 -12.64 22.89 10.91
N ALA A 52 -11.86 23.90 11.33
CA ALA A 52 -10.80 24.52 10.53
C ALA A 52 -11.24 25.07 9.16
N PHE A 53 -12.26 25.95 9.12
CA PHE A 53 -12.74 26.64 7.91
C PHE A 53 -12.63 25.79 6.63
N GLY A 54 -13.21 24.59 6.64
CA GLY A 54 -13.48 23.87 5.41
C GLY A 54 -14.32 24.76 4.49
N LEU A 55 -14.27 24.51 3.18
CA LEU A 55 -15.21 25.05 2.20
C LEU A 55 -16.56 25.24 2.87
N ASP A 56 -17.02 26.49 3.02
CA ASP A 56 -18.24 26.79 3.76
C ASP A 56 -19.43 26.07 3.13
N MET A 57 -19.71 24.86 3.64
CA MET A 57 -20.80 24.01 3.16
C MET A 57 -22.17 24.63 3.49
N ALA A 58 -22.23 25.66 4.36
CA ALA A 58 -23.46 26.38 4.68
C ALA A 58 -23.83 27.43 3.61
N SER A 59 -22.88 27.85 2.77
CA SER A 59 -23.16 28.65 1.56
C SER A 59 -23.89 27.85 0.46
N PHE A 60 -24.07 26.54 0.65
CA PHE A 60 -24.77 25.65 -0.27
C PHE A 60 -26.29 25.68 0.03
N ASN A 61 -27.00 26.54 -0.70
CA ASN A 61 -28.47 26.61 -0.88
C ASN A 61 -29.36 26.19 0.30
N GLY A 62 -30.03 27.19 0.91
CA GLY A 62 -30.90 27.06 2.08
C GLY A 62 -32.24 26.32 1.93
N GLU A 63 -32.45 25.44 0.94
CA GLU A 63 -33.76 24.77 0.74
C GLU A 63 -33.75 23.25 0.46
N GLU A 64 -32.63 22.62 0.11
CA GLU A 64 -32.60 21.15 -0.08
C GLU A 64 -32.18 20.42 1.21
N LYS A 65 -33.17 19.82 1.90
CA LYS A 65 -32.90 18.88 3.00
C LYS A 65 -32.27 17.60 2.44
N TRP A 66 -30.96 17.47 2.66
CA TRP A 66 -30.15 16.30 2.35
C TRP A 66 -30.69 15.02 3.03
N THR A 67 -31.15 14.04 2.25
CA THR A 67 -31.51 12.71 2.75
C THR A 67 -30.27 11.83 2.93
N ARG A 68 -30.19 11.11 4.06
CA ARG A 68 -29.01 10.36 4.53
C ARG A 68 -28.71 9.03 3.81
N GLU A 69 -29.48 8.64 2.80
CA GLU A 69 -29.50 7.25 2.29
C GLU A 69 -28.46 6.90 1.21
N GLY A 70 -27.41 7.70 1.01
CA GLY A 70 -26.40 7.46 -0.02
C GLY A 70 -25.08 6.85 0.47
N GLU A 71 -24.89 5.56 0.24
CA GLU A 71 -23.68 4.79 0.55
C GLU A 71 -22.46 5.16 -0.32
N ASN A 72 -21.24 5.00 0.23
CA ASN A 72 -19.88 4.78 -0.34
C ASN A 72 -19.39 5.41 -1.68
N GLY A 73 -20.24 5.86 -2.60
CA GLY A 73 -19.88 6.48 -3.88
C GLY A 73 -20.27 7.96 -4.02
N GLU A 74 -20.65 8.64 -2.94
CA GLU A 74 -21.21 10.01 -2.98
C GLU A 74 -20.19 11.16 -2.90
N VAL A 75 -18.91 10.91 -2.61
CA VAL A 75 -17.90 11.99 -2.55
C VAL A 75 -17.86 12.73 -3.89
N LEU A 76 -17.83 11.96 -4.97
CA LEU A 76 -17.76 12.44 -6.34
C LEU A 76 -18.99 13.25 -6.79
N PRO A 77 -20.24 12.72 -6.78
CA PRO A 77 -21.41 13.52 -7.15
C PRO A 77 -21.61 14.79 -6.31
N ARG A 78 -21.03 14.84 -5.11
CA ARG A 78 -21.01 16.05 -4.28
C ARG A 78 -19.94 17.03 -4.75
N PHE A 79 -18.74 16.54 -5.08
CA PHE A 79 -17.66 17.36 -5.62
C PHE A 79 -17.99 17.95 -7.00
N ASP A 80 -18.57 17.17 -7.92
CA ASP A 80 -18.98 17.68 -9.24
C ASP A 80 -20.05 18.77 -9.13
N ARG A 81 -21.04 18.58 -8.24
CA ARG A 81 -22.06 19.61 -7.95
C ARG A 81 -21.43 20.87 -7.36
N PHE A 82 -20.41 20.71 -6.53
CA PHE A 82 -19.64 21.83 -6.00
C PHE A 82 -18.93 22.60 -7.12
N LEU A 83 -18.17 21.95 -7.99
CA LEU A 83 -17.47 22.61 -9.10
C LEU A 83 -18.44 23.34 -10.03
N LYS A 84 -19.55 22.68 -10.40
CA LYS A 84 -20.60 23.28 -11.22
C LYS A 84 -21.22 24.52 -10.57
N ALA A 85 -21.46 24.50 -9.26
CA ALA A 85 -22.00 25.65 -8.53
C ALA A 85 -21.02 26.84 -8.50
N GLN A 86 -19.70 26.57 -8.53
CA GLN A 86 -18.67 27.60 -8.63
C GLN A 86 -18.43 28.08 -10.08
N GLY A 87 -19.11 27.47 -11.06
CA GLY A 87 -18.91 27.74 -12.48
C GLY A 87 -17.49 27.39 -12.94
N ILE A 88 -16.87 26.38 -12.32
CA ILE A 88 -15.54 25.87 -12.69
C ILE A 88 -15.76 24.75 -13.72
N SER A 89 -15.15 24.91 -14.90
CA SER A 89 -15.12 23.90 -15.96
C SER A 89 -14.42 22.62 -15.47
N THR A 90 -14.77 21.45 -16.00
CA THR A 90 -14.02 20.18 -15.75
C THR A 90 -13.29 19.65 -16.98
N LEU A 91 -13.45 20.34 -18.12
CA LEU A 91 -13.05 19.83 -19.44
C LEU A 91 -12.15 20.82 -20.20
N ASP A 92 -12.40 22.12 -20.04
CA ASP A 92 -11.68 23.18 -20.74
C ASP A 92 -11.15 24.19 -19.71
N TRP A 93 -9.88 24.04 -19.31
CA TRP A 93 -9.26 24.89 -18.31
C TRP A 93 -8.98 26.29 -18.86
N THR A 94 -9.52 27.31 -18.19
CA THR A 94 -9.29 28.71 -18.56
C THR A 94 -8.58 29.48 -17.44
N MET A 95 -8.04 30.64 -17.79
CA MET A 95 -7.54 31.60 -16.80
C MET A 95 -8.64 32.09 -15.85
N ASP A 96 -9.92 32.01 -16.24
CA ASP A 96 -11.04 32.33 -15.35
C ASP A 96 -11.26 31.22 -14.31
N ASP A 97 -11.17 29.95 -14.71
CA ASP A 97 -11.21 28.81 -13.78
C ASP A 97 -10.06 28.88 -12.78
N LEU A 98 -8.84 29.19 -13.24
CA LEU A 98 -7.69 29.37 -12.36
C LEU A 98 -7.93 30.48 -11.32
N LYS A 99 -8.55 31.61 -11.73
CA LYS A 99 -8.91 32.70 -10.82
C LYS A 99 -9.98 32.30 -9.81
N LYS A 100 -10.99 31.54 -10.23
CA LYS A 100 -12.04 31.00 -9.34
C LYS A 100 -11.46 30.05 -8.31
N ILE A 101 -10.62 29.09 -8.74
CA ILE A 101 -9.89 28.17 -7.86
C ILE A 101 -9.02 28.95 -6.87
N ARG A 102 -8.26 29.94 -7.36
CA ARG A 102 -7.44 30.83 -6.52
C ARG A 102 -8.28 31.52 -5.45
N SER A 103 -9.45 32.05 -5.82
CA SER A 103 -10.34 32.75 -4.90
C SER A 103 -10.91 31.83 -3.82
N LEU A 104 -11.20 30.56 -4.15
CA LEU A 104 -11.66 29.57 -3.19
C LEU A 104 -10.58 29.27 -2.14
N LEU A 105 -9.36 28.98 -2.58
CA LEU A 105 -8.24 28.64 -1.71
C LEU A 105 -7.73 29.85 -0.90
N ALA A 106 -7.61 31.02 -1.53
CA ALA A 106 -7.04 32.21 -0.89
C ALA A 106 -7.87 32.73 0.30
N ARG A 107 -9.17 32.43 0.34
CA ARG A 107 -10.05 32.86 1.44
C ARG A 107 -9.70 32.16 2.75
N ASP A 108 -9.42 30.86 2.69
CA ASP A 108 -9.38 29.99 3.87
C ASP A 108 -7.96 29.85 4.45
N ILE A 109 -6.92 30.16 3.66
CA ILE A 109 -5.51 30.08 4.10
C ILE A 109 -5.20 31.03 5.27
N PRO A 110 -5.45 32.37 5.21
CA PRO A 110 -5.06 33.27 6.30
C PRO A 110 -5.79 32.96 7.62
N LEU A 111 -7.04 32.49 7.52
CA LEU A 111 -7.83 32.05 8.67
C LEU A 111 -7.23 30.79 9.29
N SER A 112 -6.83 29.83 8.45
CA SER A 112 -6.20 28.58 8.86
C SER A 112 -4.81 28.81 9.45
N GLU A 113 -4.00 29.71 8.89
CA GLU A 113 -2.69 30.08 9.44
C GLU A 113 -2.80 30.68 10.84
N LYS A 114 -3.75 31.62 11.01
CA LYS A 114 -4.00 32.23 12.32
C LYS A 114 -4.44 31.18 13.33
N ALA A 115 -5.40 30.32 12.97
CA ALA A 115 -5.90 29.28 13.85
C ALA A 115 -4.84 28.20 14.17
N GLU A 116 -4.05 27.79 13.19
CA GLU A 116 -2.95 26.83 13.38
C GLU A 116 -1.93 27.37 14.37
N LYS A 117 -1.53 28.64 14.20
CA LYS A 117 -0.59 29.32 15.11
C LYS A 117 -1.14 29.40 16.53
N GLU A 118 -2.40 29.82 16.69
CA GLU A 118 -3.06 29.87 18.00
C GLU A 118 -3.11 28.49 18.68
N LEU A 119 -3.41 27.44 17.92
CA LEU A 119 -3.43 26.06 18.42
C LEU A 119 -2.02 25.49 18.67
N ASP A 120 -1.01 25.88 17.89
CA ASP A 120 0.38 25.49 18.13
C ASP A 120 0.93 26.14 19.40
N ASP A 121 0.62 27.42 19.64
CA ASP A 121 0.95 28.11 20.88
C ASP A 121 0.24 27.46 22.09
N ALA A 122 -1.06 27.14 21.95
CA ALA A 122 -1.84 26.46 22.99
C ALA A 122 -1.28 25.05 23.28
N TYR A 123 -1.03 24.26 22.24
CA TYR A 123 -0.44 22.92 22.38
C TYR A 123 0.98 22.99 22.95
N GLY A 124 1.79 23.98 22.57
CA GLY A 124 3.12 24.20 23.12
C GLY A 124 3.09 24.36 24.64
N LYS A 125 2.16 25.18 25.16
CA LYS A 125 1.96 25.37 26.61
C LYS A 125 1.53 24.07 27.30
N LEU A 126 0.58 23.35 26.71
CA LEU A 126 0.10 22.07 27.25
C LEU A 126 1.19 21.01 27.26
N LYS A 127 1.96 20.92 26.16
CA LYS A 127 3.09 20.00 26.02
C LYS A 127 4.21 20.33 27.02
N ASP A 128 4.58 21.59 27.19
CA ASP A 128 5.57 22.01 28.20
C ASP A 128 5.12 21.64 29.62
N ARG A 129 3.84 21.80 29.93
CA ARG A 129 3.24 21.38 31.21
C ARG A 129 3.28 19.85 31.34
N GLN A 130 2.89 19.13 30.29
CA GLN A 130 2.90 17.68 30.24
C GLN A 130 4.32 17.12 30.45
N GLU A 131 5.33 17.65 29.75
CA GLU A 131 6.73 17.24 29.87
C GLU A 131 7.30 17.49 31.28
N LYS A 132 6.92 18.61 31.92
CA LYS A 132 7.31 18.89 33.31
C LYS A 132 6.72 17.85 34.27
N ILE A 133 5.42 17.56 34.14
CA ILE A 133 4.74 16.56 34.99
C ILE A 133 5.30 15.17 34.72
N GLU A 134 5.52 14.81 33.46
CA GLU A 134 6.09 13.52 33.05
C GLU A 134 7.48 13.30 33.68
N LYS A 135 8.32 14.32 33.64
CA LYS A 135 9.64 14.25 34.29
C LYS A 135 9.51 14.02 35.80
N SER A 136 8.63 14.75 36.47
CA SER A 136 8.38 14.55 37.91
C SER A 136 7.76 13.17 38.22
N LEU A 137 6.93 12.64 37.32
CA LEU A 137 6.35 11.30 37.41
C LEU A 137 7.39 10.20 37.29
N GLN A 138 8.37 10.37 36.39
CA GLN A 138 9.49 9.46 36.23
C GLN A 138 10.40 9.44 37.47
N GLU A 139 10.49 10.57 38.19
CA GLU A 139 11.31 10.68 39.40
C GLU A 139 10.59 10.16 40.67
N ASN A 140 9.28 10.44 40.82
CA ASN A 140 8.58 10.26 42.11
C ASN A 140 7.41 9.25 42.10
N HIS A 141 6.96 8.78 40.93
CA HIS A 141 5.83 7.83 40.79
C HIS A 141 4.54 8.18 41.57
N ASP A 142 4.25 9.46 41.75
CA ASP A 142 3.08 9.95 42.51
C ASP A 142 1.77 9.87 41.72
N ASN A 143 0.73 9.28 42.33
CA ASN A 143 -0.61 9.18 41.75
C ASN A 143 -1.28 10.55 41.52
N ALA A 144 -0.98 11.56 42.34
CA ALA A 144 -1.51 12.91 42.14
C ALA A 144 -0.92 13.55 40.88
N LEU A 145 0.38 13.37 40.64
CA LEU A 145 1.03 13.79 39.41
C LEU A 145 0.50 13.01 38.19
N LEU A 146 0.17 11.73 38.36
CA LEU A 146 -0.39 10.91 37.28
C LEU A 146 -1.75 11.44 36.86
N LYS A 147 -2.61 11.76 37.82
CA LYS A 147 -3.91 12.38 37.57
C LYS A 147 -3.75 13.71 36.81
N GLN A 148 -2.87 14.58 37.27
CA GLN A 148 -2.59 15.87 36.59
C GLN A 148 -2.06 15.66 35.16
N TYR A 149 -1.19 14.67 34.95
CA TYR A 149 -0.70 14.33 33.62
C TYR A 149 -1.83 13.90 32.70
N LEU A 150 -2.72 13.03 33.17
CA LEU A 150 -3.86 12.54 32.39
C LEU A 150 -4.84 13.67 32.05
N GLU A 151 -5.12 14.58 32.99
CA GLU A 151 -5.95 15.77 32.74
C GLU A 151 -5.35 16.66 31.65
N VAL A 152 -4.04 16.96 31.73
CA VAL A 152 -3.35 17.77 30.71
C VAL A 152 -3.30 17.06 29.36
N LYS A 153 -3.16 15.75 29.35
CA LYS A 153 -3.15 14.96 28.12
C LYS A 153 -4.54 14.93 27.46
N GLU A 154 -5.59 14.77 28.25
CA GLU A 154 -6.97 14.85 27.77
C GLU A 154 -7.30 16.24 27.20
N GLU A 155 -6.75 17.30 27.80
CA GLU A 155 -6.83 18.67 27.27
C GLU A 155 -6.00 18.85 25.99
N SER A 156 -4.82 18.22 25.89
CA SER A 156 -3.87 18.44 24.79
C SER A 156 -4.19 17.67 23.52
N GLU A 157 -4.77 16.46 23.61
CA GLU A 157 -5.03 15.62 22.43
C GLU A 157 -6.02 16.24 21.43
N PRO A 158 -7.15 16.86 21.83
CA PRO A 158 -8.03 17.56 20.89
C PRO A 158 -7.33 18.76 20.21
N VAL A 159 -6.54 19.53 20.96
CA VAL A 159 -5.78 20.68 20.45
C VAL A 159 -4.73 20.21 19.45
N LYS A 160 -3.96 19.18 19.81
CA LYS A 160 -2.96 18.53 18.95
C LYS A 160 -3.59 18.02 17.65
N THR A 161 -4.71 17.31 17.76
CA THR A 161 -5.43 16.74 16.62
C THR A 161 -5.90 17.85 15.68
N ARG A 162 -6.56 18.89 16.20
CA ARG A 162 -7.04 20.02 15.40
C ARG A 162 -5.89 20.80 14.76
N ARG A 163 -4.82 21.06 15.52
CA ARG A 163 -3.61 21.72 15.02
C ARG A 163 -2.98 20.91 13.89
N ASN A 164 -2.78 19.60 14.09
CA ASN A 164 -2.15 18.74 13.09
C ASN A 164 -2.98 18.71 11.80
N ARG A 165 -4.31 18.66 11.91
CA ARG A 165 -5.21 18.77 10.73
C ARG A 165 -5.00 20.09 9.98
N LEU A 166 -5.02 21.22 10.68
CA LEU A 166 -4.77 22.54 10.09
C LEU A 166 -3.38 22.65 9.46
N ARG A 167 -2.37 22.09 10.12
CA ARG A 167 -1.01 22.06 9.60
C ARG A 167 -0.94 21.24 8.31
N SER A 168 -1.54 20.05 8.27
CA SER A 168 -1.62 19.23 7.06
C SER A 168 -2.38 19.94 5.94
N PHE A 169 -3.46 20.65 6.25
CA PHE A 169 -4.19 21.48 5.30
C PHE A 169 -3.31 22.59 4.72
N LEU A 170 -2.68 23.41 5.56
CA LEU A 170 -1.78 24.49 5.13
C LEU A 170 -0.57 23.98 4.34
N GLN A 171 -0.07 22.80 4.69
CA GLN A 171 1.01 22.11 3.99
C GLN A 171 0.64 21.67 2.57
N VAL A 172 -0.66 21.47 2.29
CA VAL A 172 -1.18 21.16 0.96
C VAL A 172 -1.50 22.44 0.19
N GLU A 173 -2.17 23.41 0.82
CA GLU A 173 -2.68 24.59 0.11
C GLU A 173 -1.64 25.66 -0.20
N LYS A 174 -0.64 25.88 0.65
CA LYS A 174 0.40 26.90 0.40
C LYS A 174 1.22 26.61 -0.87
N PRO A 175 1.75 25.39 -1.06
CA PRO A 175 2.38 25.03 -2.33
C PRO A 175 1.46 25.24 -3.54
N LEU A 176 0.18 24.90 -3.36
CA LEU A 176 -0.79 25.02 -4.44
C LEU A 176 -1.02 26.47 -4.85
N MET A 177 -1.14 27.38 -3.89
CA MET A 177 -1.23 28.82 -4.16
C MET A 177 0.01 29.37 -4.87
N SER A 178 1.20 28.83 -4.57
CA SER A 178 2.41 29.19 -5.29
C SER A 178 2.35 28.74 -6.74
N LEU A 179 1.88 27.52 -7.03
CA LEU A 179 1.70 27.00 -8.38
C LEU A 179 0.68 27.82 -9.16
N ILE A 180 -0.48 28.12 -8.56
CA ILE A 180 -1.52 28.97 -9.14
C ILE A 180 -1.00 30.39 -9.40
N GLY A 181 -0.23 30.95 -8.46
CA GLY A 181 0.42 32.25 -8.63
C GLY A 181 1.38 32.25 -9.82
N HIS A 182 2.23 31.24 -9.92
CA HIS A 182 3.16 31.08 -11.03
C HIS A 182 2.45 30.96 -12.39
N ALA A 183 1.37 30.18 -12.46
CA ALA A 183 0.54 30.10 -13.66
C ALA A 183 -0.12 31.44 -14.00
N ALA A 184 -0.63 32.17 -13.01
CA ALA A 184 -1.25 33.48 -13.19
C ALA A 184 -0.26 34.55 -13.68
N ASP A 185 1.00 34.46 -13.26
CA ASP A 185 2.09 35.35 -13.69
C ASP A 185 2.59 35.01 -15.11
N ASN A 186 2.20 33.85 -15.66
CA ASN A 186 2.59 33.37 -16.99
C ASN A 186 1.34 32.99 -17.84
N PRO A 187 0.42 33.94 -18.09
CA PRO A 187 -0.88 33.66 -18.71
C PRO A 187 -0.79 33.12 -20.15
N ASP A 188 0.33 33.36 -20.84
CA ASP A 188 0.57 32.85 -22.20
C ASP A 188 0.99 31.37 -22.21
N ASN A 189 1.33 30.80 -21.04
CA ASN A 189 1.67 29.39 -20.89
C ASN A 189 0.42 28.55 -20.58
N ALA A 190 -0.29 28.18 -21.65
CA ALA A 190 -1.51 27.38 -21.54
C ALA A 190 -1.31 26.05 -20.81
N ARG A 191 -0.17 25.35 -21.04
CA ARG A 191 0.16 24.10 -20.34
C ARG A 191 0.27 24.31 -18.83
N LEU A 192 1.00 25.33 -18.39
CA LEU A 192 1.17 25.63 -16.97
C LEU A 192 -0.17 25.98 -16.30
N THR A 193 -1.05 26.69 -17.01
CA THR A 193 -2.40 27.00 -16.52
C THR A 193 -3.22 25.73 -16.34
N GLU A 194 -3.25 24.85 -17.34
CA GLU A 194 -3.96 23.58 -17.29
C GLU A 194 -3.40 22.63 -16.21
N GLU A 195 -2.07 22.53 -16.10
CA GLU A 195 -1.42 21.76 -15.03
C GLU A 195 -1.79 22.30 -13.64
N ALA A 196 -1.74 23.63 -13.45
CA ALA A 196 -2.11 24.26 -12.20
C ALA A 196 -3.58 24.00 -11.83
N CYS A 197 -4.51 24.12 -12.78
CA CYS A 197 -5.92 23.80 -12.56
C CYS A 197 -6.13 22.33 -12.19
N ASN A 198 -5.53 21.40 -12.95
CA ASN A 198 -5.64 19.96 -12.71
C ASN A 198 -5.10 19.59 -11.31
N VAL A 199 -3.87 20.02 -10.98
CA VAL A 199 -3.28 19.75 -9.66
C VAL A 199 -4.12 20.35 -8.53
N SER A 200 -4.67 21.55 -8.74
CA SER A 200 -5.50 22.21 -7.74
C SER A 200 -6.79 21.48 -7.46
N LEU A 201 -7.45 20.98 -8.50
CA LEU A 201 -8.69 20.23 -8.32
C LEU A 201 -8.48 18.89 -7.66
N ARG A 202 -7.39 18.19 -7.99
CA ARG A 202 -7.06 16.93 -7.31
C ARG A 202 -6.72 17.16 -5.85
N ALA A 203 -5.99 18.22 -5.53
CA ALA A 203 -5.74 18.61 -4.15
C ALA A 203 -7.03 18.99 -3.41
N LEU A 204 -7.92 19.77 -4.03
CA LEU A 204 -9.24 20.13 -3.48
C LEU A 204 -10.12 18.90 -3.24
N TYR A 205 -10.20 17.99 -4.21
CA TYR A 205 -10.91 16.72 -4.05
C TYR A 205 -10.33 15.92 -2.89
N SER A 206 -9.00 15.84 -2.81
CA SER A 206 -8.30 15.09 -1.76
C SER A 206 -8.66 15.59 -0.36
N LEU A 207 -8.73 16.91 -0.19
CA LEU A 207 -9.19 17.55 1.04
C LEU A 207 -10.68 17.26 1.31
N PHE A 208 -11.53 17.39 0.29
CA PHE A 208 -12.97 17.14 0.37
C PHE A 208 -13.30 15.68 0.74
N ALA A 209 -12.60 14.73 0.12
CA ALA A 209 -12.72 13.30 0.36
C ALA A 209 -12.26 12.93 1.77
N ALA A 210 -11.10 13.44 2.21
CA ALA A 210 -10.59 13.20 3.55
C ALA A 210 -11.57 13.66 4.64
N GLN A 211 -12.20 14.82 4.45
CA GLN A 211 -13.23 15.34 5.37
C GLN A 211 -14.46 14.41 5.44
N LEU A 212 -15.00 14.00 4.29
CA LEU A 212 -16.17 13.13 4.23
C LEU A 212 -15.90 11.73 4.81
N MET A 213 -14.68 11.20 4.65
CA MET A 213 -14.30 9.90 5.23
C MET A 213 -14.17 9.97 6.76
N GLU A 214 -13.61 11.05 7.30
CA GLU A 214 -13.48 11.22 8.75
C GLU A 214 -14.85 11.31 9.46
N GLU A 215 -15.84 11.95 8.83
CA GLU A 215 -17.24 11.96 9.32
C GLU A 215 -17.90 10.57 9.32
N ARG A 216 -17.45 9.67 8.43
CA ARG A 216 -17.95 8.29 8.31
C ARG A 216 -17.32 7.34 9.32
N ASP A 217 -16.01 7.44 9.52
CA ASP A 217 -15.25 6.53 10.41
C ASP A 217 -15.71 6.61 11.88
N GLY A 218 -16.33 7.73 12.30
CA GLY A 218 -16.96 7.86 13.62
C GLY A 218 -18.21 7.00 13.85
N LYS A 219 -18.74 6.29 12.85
CA LYS A 219 -20.03 5.58 12.93
C LYS A 219 -20.01 4.07 12.67
N GLY A 220 -18.82 3.47 12.56
CA GLY A 220 -18.68 2.03 12.38
C GLY A 220 -19.04 1.56 10.97
N PHE A 221 -18.14 0.81 10.36
CA PHE A 221 -18.27 0.33 8.98
C PHE A 221 -19.27 -0.84 8.91
N GLY A 222 -20.58 -0.54 8.86
CA GLY A 222 -21.58 -1.52 8.46
C GLY A 222 -21.44 -1.77 6.95
N ARG A 223 -20.99 -2.96 6.54
CA ARG A 223 -20.99 -3.35 5.12
C ARG A 223 -22.44 -3.51 4.66
N GLY A 224 -22.98 -2.49 3.99
CA GLY A 224 -24.29 -2.51 3.35
C GLY A 224 -24.39 -3.56 2.24
N VAL A 225 -25.63 -3.86 1.85
CA VAL A 225 -25.99 -4.85 0.82
C VAL A 225 -25.37 -4.51 -0.55
N ASP A 226 -25.18 -3.22 -0.85
CA ASP A 226 -24.60 -2.78 -2.13
C ASP A 226 -23.08 -3.00 -2.24
N GLY A 227 -22.37 -3.04 -1.11
CA GLY A 227 -20.96 -3.45 -1.08
C GLY A 227 -20.81 -4.92 -1.47
N TRP A 228 -21.74 -5.76 -0.99
CA TRP A 228 -21.81 -7.19 -1.33
C TRP A 228 -22.20 -7.42 -2.79
N LEU A 229 -23.17 -6.68 -3.33
CA LEU A 229 -23.58 -6.75 -4.73
C LEU A 229 -22.44 -6.38 -5.70
N ARG A 230 -21.63 -5.36 -5.36
CA ARG A 230 -20.46 -4.97 -6.17
C ARG A 230 -19.39 -6.06 -6.21
N VAL A 231 -19.06 -6.66 -5.06
CA VAL A 231 -18.14 -7.80 -4.99
C VAL A 231 -18.69 -8.99 -5.80
N ALA A 232 -19.99 -9.26 -5.72
CA ALA A 232 -20.63 -10.31 -6.49
C ALA A 232 -20.63 -10.03 -8.01
N GLN A 233 -20.89 -8.79 -8.43
CA GLN A 233 -20.80 -8.38 -9.84
C GLN A 233 -19.39 -8.55 -10.40
N GLN A 234 -18.36 -8.16 -9.66
CA GLN A 234 -16.98 -8.40 -10.08
C GLN A 234 -16.63 -9.89 -10.14
N PHE A 235 -17.16 -10.70 -9.22
CA PHE A 235 -16.97 -12.14 -9.24
C PHE A 235 -17.62 -12.82 -10.47
N VAL A 236 -18.73 -12.27 -10.95
CA VAL A 236 -19.47 -12.80 -12.12
C VAL A 236 -18.93 -12.24 -13.44
N CYS A 237 -18.43 -11.00 -13.46
CA CYS A 237 -18.09 -10.26 -14.68
C CYS A 237 -16.62 -9.85 -14.81
N SER A 238 -15.70 -10.33 -13.97
CA SER A 238 -14.28 -9.88 -13.92
C SER A 238 -13.61 -9.86 -15.30
N THR A 239 -13.83 -10.89 -16.11
CA THR A 239 -13.27 -10.99 -17.47
C THR A 239 -13.77 -9.90 -18.41
N TRP A 240 -15.04 -9.51 -18.34
CA TRP A 240 -15.61 -8.44 -19.17
C TRP A 240 -15.15 -7.05 -18.72
N LEU A 241 -14.92 -6.87 -17.42
CA LEU A 241 -14.43 -5.60 -16.87
C LEU A 241 -12.95 -5.34 -17.24
N ASN A 242 -12.20 -6.39 -17.57
CA ASN A 242 -10.79 -6.28 -17.94
C ASN A 242 -10.54 -6.32 -19.46
N ASP A 243 -11.59 -6.16 -20.28
CA ASP A 243 -11.46 -6.13 -21.73
C ASP A 243 -10.81 -4.82 -22.19
N ILE A 244 -9.69 -4.93 -22.90
CA ILE A 244 -8.99 -3.83 -23.54
C ILE A 244 -9.29 -3.87 -25.05
N PRO A 245 -9.78 -2.77 -25.66
CA PRO A 245 -10.03 -2.74 -27.10
C PRO A 245 -8.71 -2.84 -27.89
N ILE A 246 -8.65 -3.77 -28.84
CA ILE A 246 -7.53 -3.93 -29.76
C ILE A 246 -8.00 -3.56 -31.18
N PRO A 247 -7.57 -2.41 -31.73
CA PRO A 247 -7.92 -2.03 -33.09
C PRO A 247 -7.29 -3.02 -34.07
N SER A 248 -8.07 -3.44 -35.07
CA SER A 248 -7.58 -4.21 -36.22
C SER A 248 -6.49 -3.43 -36.95
N ASN A 249 -5.57 -4.11 -37.64
CA ASN A 249 -4.48 -3.47 -38.41
C ASN A 249 -4.97 -2.32 -39.32
N GLY A 250 -6.08 -2.50 -40.04
CA GLY A 250 -6.65 -1.44 -40.88
C GLY A 250 -7.18 -0.22 -40.12
N ARG A 251 -7.58 -0.37 -38.85
CA ARG A 251 -7.97 0.74 -37.96
C ARG A 251 -6.78 1.36 -37.23
N ARG A 252 -5.73 0.59 -36.97
CA ARG A 252 -4.48 1.09 -36.38
C ARG A 252 -3.79 2.14 -37.25
N ASN A 253 -4.03 2.10 -38.56
CA ASN A 253 -3.41 3.01 -39.52
C ASN A 253 -4.38 4.10 -40.01
N ARG A 254 -5.50 4.31 -39.32
CA ARG A 254 -6.47 5.36 -39.65
C ARG A 254 -6.60 6.35 -38.51
N PRO A 255 -6.82 7.64 -38.79
CA PRO A 255 -7.11 8.62 -37.75
C PRO A 255 -8.26 8.17 -36.86
N ILE A 256 -8.15 8.40 -35.55
CA ILE A 256 -9.17 7.99 -34.57
C ILE A 256 -10.47 8.79 -34.70
N GLY A 257 -10.41 9.96 -35.34
CA GLY A 257 -11.55 10.86 -35.53
C GLY A 257 -12.00 11.53 -34.22
N SER A 258 -12.98 12.42 -34.31
CA SER A 258 -13.47 13.21 -33.16
C SER A 258 -14.02 12.32 -32.03
N HIS A 259 -14.74 11.26 -32.37
CA HIS A 259 -15.29 10.34 -31.37
C HIS A 259 -14.21 9.52 -30.65
N GLY A 260 -13.12 9.15 -31.35
CA GLY A 260 -11.98 8.51 -30.72
C GLY A 260 -11.23 9.48 -29.82
N ALA A 261 -10.95 10.68 -30.33
CA ALA A 261 -10.24 11.72 -29.60
C ALA A 261 -10.93 12.12 -28.29
N ALA A 262 -12.26 12.19 -28.26
CA ALA A 262 -13.03 12.47 -27.04
C ALA A 262 -12.90 11.39 -25.95
N LYS A 263 -12.34 10.22 -26.26
CA LYS A 263 -12.08 9.14 -25.29
C LYS A 263 -10.62 9.09 -24.85
N GLU A 264 -9.70 9.71 -25.58
CA GLU A 264 -8.29 9.72 -25.23
C GLU A 264 -8.03 10.63 -24.03
N ALA A 265 -6.90 10.42 -23.35
CA ALA A 265 -6.44 11.32 -22.31
C ALA A 265 -6.14 12.72 -22.87
N SER A 266 -6.36 13.76 -22.06
CA SER A 266 -6.11 15.16 -22.44
C SER A 266 -4.68 15.61 -22.14
N ASN A 267 -4.01 15.00 -21.15
CA ASN A 267 -2.67 15.38 -20.70
C ASN A 267 -1.51 14.85 -21.57
N LEU A 268 -1.66 14.87 -22.90
CA LEU A 268 -0.72 14.25 -23.86
C LEU A 268 0.13 15.26 -24.63
N LEU A 269 1.41 14.94 -24.79
CA LEU A 269 2.41 15.76 -25.49
C LEU A 269 3.06 15.01 -26.67
N ARG A 270 3.45 15.77 -27.72
CA ARG A 270 4.27 15.26 -28.83
C ARG A 270 5.77 15.12 -28.49
N GLY A 271 6.20 15.66 -27.34
CA GLY A 271 7.58 15.70 -26.89
C GLY A 271 7.75 16.61 -25.68
N GLU A 272 8.90 16.53 -25.00
CA GLU A 272 9.14 17.21 -23.71
C GLU A 272 9.10 18.74 -23.80
N ASP A 273 9.55 19.31 -24.93
CA ASP A 273 9.58 20.76 -25.18
C ASP A 273 8.22 21.34 -25.57
N SER A 274 7.17 20.53 -25.60
CA SER A 274 5.85 20.99 -26.02
C SER A 274 5.24 21.94 -25.00
N THR A 275 4.88 23.14 -25.44
CA THR A 275 4.32 24.22 -24.60
C THR A 275 2.82 24.12 -24.38
N ARG A 276 2.15 23.12 -24.98
CA ARG A 276 0.71 22.87 -24.84
C ARG A 276 0.37 21.40 -24.94
N PHE A 277 -0.70 20.98 -24.28
CA PHE A 277 -1.32 19.69 -24.54
C PHE A 277 -1.98 19.64 -25.92
N LEU A 278 -2.14 18.43 -26.44
CA LEU A 278 -2.82 18.19 -27.71
C LEU A 278 -4.32 18.39 -27.55
N SER A 279 -4.91 19.20 -28.43
CA SER A 279 -6.36 19.40 -28.43
C SER A 279 -7.09 18.16 -28.95
N PRO A 280 -8.40 17.99 -28.66
CA PRO A 280 -9.20 16.92 -29.26
C PRO A 280 -9.14 16.92 -30.80
N LYS A 281 -8.99 18.09 -31.43
CA LYS A 281 -8.82 18.22 -32.89
C LYS A 281 -7.47 17.65 -33.35
N ASP A 282 -6.39 17.92 -32.59
CA ASP A 282 -5.07 17.37 -32.88
C ASP A 282 -5.07 15.85 -32.74
N LEU A 283 -5.66 15.32 -31.66
CA LEU A 283 -5.78 13.89 -31.40
C LEU A 283 -6.62 13.18 -32.47
N ALA A 284 -7.71 13.80 -32.93
CA ALA A 284 -8.60 13.22 -33.94
C ALA A 284 -7.89 12.91 -35.27
N ALA A 285 -6.82 13.65 -35.58
CA ALA A 285 -6.02 13.45 -36.79
C ALA A 285 -4.98 12.33 -36.65
N LEU A 286 -4.67 11.90 -35.42
CA LEU A 286 -3.69 10.86 -35.15
C LEU A 286 -4.32 9.47 -35.22
N THR A 287 -3.50 8.50 -35.59
CA THR A 287 -3.83 7.07 -35.52
C THR A 287 -3.70 6.53 -34.08
N PRO A 288 -4.31 5.39 -33.74
CA PRO A 288 -4.14 4.77 -32.42
C PRO A 288 -2.68 4.57 -32.01
N THR A 289 -1.81 4.20 -32.96
CA THR A 289 -0.38 3.99 -32.70
C THR A 289 0.37 5.30 -32.45
N GLU A 290 0.04 6.36 -33.20
CA GLU A 290 0.62 7.68 -32.96
C GLU A 290 0.19 8.25 -31.60
N VAL A 291 -1.07 8.05 -31.19
CA VAL A 291 -1.53 8.46 -29.86
C VAL A 291 -0.84 7.68 -28.74
N ALA A 292 -0.54 6.40 -28.97
CA ALA A 292 0.22 5.55 -28.05
C ALA A 292 1.69 5.98 -27.91
N ALA A 293 2.24 6.65 -28.93
CA ALA A 293 3.60 7.16 -28.91
C ALA A 293 3.74 8.51 -28.20
N LEU A 294 2.63 9.22 -27.95
CA LEU A 294 2.60 10.44 -27.14
C LEU A 294 2.96 10.13 -25.69
N ASP A 295 3.58 11.11 -25.04
CA ASP A 295 4.03 10.98 -23.65
C ASP A 295 3.21 11.89 -22.72
N LEU A 296 3.40 11.70 -21.42
CA LEU A 296 2.90 12.60 -20.37
C LEU A 296 3.78 13.86 -20.28
N SER A 297 3.34 14.84 -19.50
CA SER A 297 4.19 15.98 -19.14
C SER A 297 5.36 15.55 -18.25
N PRO A 298 6.59 16.10 -18.42
CA PRO A 298 7.67 15.88 -17.46
C PRO A 298 7.31 16.25 -16.02
N THR A 299 6.36 17.17 -15.84
CA THR A 299 5.82 17.62 -14.55
C THR A 299 4.62 16.82 -14.05
N ASP A 300 4.20 15.75 -14.76
CA ASP A 300 3.10 14.87 -14.32
C ASP A 300 3.30 14.42 -12.85
N PRO A 301 2.28 14.43 -11.99
CA PRO A 301 2.50 14.19 -10.57
C PRO A 301 2.78 12.73 -10.24
N MET A 302 2.40 11.78 -11.11
CA MET A 302 2.43 10.36 -10.78
C MET A 302 3.58 9.62 -11.47
N TRP A 303 3.87 9.95 -12.73
CA TRP A 303 4.79 9.19 -13.59
C TRP A 303 5.90 10.04 -14.21
N HIS A 304 7.06 9.41 -14.39
CA HIS A 304 8.10 9.87 -15.31
C HIS A 304 7.71 9.54 -16.75
N THR A 305 8.15 10.39 -17.69
CA THR A 305 7.98 10.17 -19.13
C THR A 305 8.64 8.87 -19.58
N HIS A 306 8.12 8.25 -20.64
CA HIS A 306 8.83 7.14 -21.28
C HIS A 306 10.23 7.55 -21.71
N HIS A 307 10.38 8.75 -22.26
CA HIS A 307 11.68 9.28 -22.66
C HIS A 307 12.69 9.27 -21.51
N ARG A 308 12.34 9.85 -20.35
CA ARG A 308 13.20 9.86 -19.16
C ARG A 308 13.57 8.45 -18.71
N MET A 309 12.62 7.53 -18.71
CA MET A 309 12.86 6.15 -18.28
C MET A 309 13.73 5.34 -19.26
N GLU A 310 13.82 5.77 -20.52
CA GLU A 310 14.64 5.14 -21.56
C GLU A 310 16.05 5.75 -21.64
N THR A 311 16.21 7.05 -21.38
CA THR A 311 17.50 7.75 -21.52
C THR A 311 18.28 7.88 -20.22
N SER A 312 17.60 8.14 -19.11
CA SER A 312 18.20 8.38 -17.80
C SER A 312 17.24 8.00 -16.67
N PRO A 313 16.98 6.69 -16.49
CA PRO A 313 16.08 6.23 -15.45
C PRO A 313 16.64 6.60 -14.06
N PRO A 314 15.88 7.35 -13.23
CA PRO A 314 16.33 7.75 -11.91
C PRO A 314 16.37 6.57 -10.93
N ASP A 315 17.20 6.66 -9.90
CA ASP A 315 17.08 5.81 -8.70
C ASP A 315 16.13 6.47 -7.70
N THR A 316 14.84 6.48 -8.04
CA THR A 316 13.80 7.16 -7.26
C THR A 316 13.73 6.64 -5.83
N TRP A 317 14.04 5.36 -5.59
CA TRP A 317 14.09 4.81 -4.23
C TRP A 317 15.14 5.55 -3.39
N LYS A 318 16.36 5.70 -3.96
CA LYS A 318 17.44 6.42 -3.29
C LYS A 318 17.16 7.92 -3.15
N GLU A 319 16.50 8.53 -4.12
CA GLU A 319 16.04 9.93 -4.04
C GLU A 319 15.10 10.13 -2.85
N ILE A 320 14.10 9.25 -2.68
CA ILE A 320 13.16 9.29 -1.55
C ILE A 320 13.88 9.09 -0.21
N GLU A 321 14.76 8.10 -0.11
CA GLU A 321 15.55 7.87 1.11
C GLU A 321 16.38 9.09 1.50
N THR A 322 17.11 9.65 0.53
CA THR A 322 18.00 10.79 0.74
C THR A 322 17.21 12.02 1.18
N TRP A 323 16.07 12.25 0.53
CA TRP A 323 15.18 13.35 0.85
C TRP A 323 14.59 13.22 2.26
N ILE A 324 14.07 12.05 2.64
CA ILE A 324 13.56 11.82 3.99
C ILE A 324 14.67 12.04 5.02
N CYS A 325 15.85 11.46 4.82
CA CYS A 325 16.98 11.65 5.74
C CYS A 325 17.34 13.12 5.91
N ALA A 326 17.38 13.90 4.82
CA ALA A 326 17.64 15.34 4.88
C ALA A 326 16.53 16.09 5.63
N ALA A 327 15.26 15.81 5.34
CA ALA A 327 14.12 16.49 5.95
C ALA A 327 13.98 16.17 7.46
N VAL A 328 14.23 14.93 7.89
CA VAL A 328 14.31 14.59 9.33
C VAL A 328 15.46 15.34 9.98
N THR A 329 16.63 15.36 9.33
CA THR A 329 17.83 16.03 9.84
C THR A 329 17.58 17.52 10.08
N GLU A 330 16.95 18.19 9.12
CA GLU A 330 16.56 19.60 9.23
C GLU A 330 15.65 19.82 10.45
N LYS A 331 14.53 19.09 10.55
CA LYS A 331 13.59 19.18 11.69
C LYS A 331 14.24 18.91 13.04
N LEU A 332 15.19 17.97 13.12
CA LEU A 332 15.91 17.70 14.36
C LEU A 332 16.87 18.86 14.71
N ASN A 333 17.53 19.46 13.71
CA ASN A 333 18.49 20.54 13.89
C ASN A 333 17.84 21.91 14.16
N GLU A 334 16.56 22.10 13.83
CA GLU A 334 15.76 23.25 14.28
C GLU A 334 15.67 23.33 15.81
N LYS A 335 15.71 22.18 16.50
CA LYS A 335 15.68 22.11 17.96
C LYS A 335 17.06 22.51 18.51
N LYS A 336 17.21 23.77 18.95
CA LYS A 336 18.47 24.34 19.51
C LYS A 336 19.19 23.43 20.51
N LYS A 337 18.45 22.77 21.41
CA LYS A 337 19.01 21.82 22.39
C LYS A 337 19.62 20.57 21.73
N PHE A 338 18.97 20.03 20.70
CA PHE A 338 19.45 18.87 19.94
C PHE A 338 20.70 19.23 19.15
N ARG A 339 20.64 20.32 18.37
CA ARG A 339 21.78 20.82 17.57
C ARG A 339 23.03 21.08 18.41
N LYS A 340 22.88 21.66 19.61
CA LYS A 340 24.00 21.88 20.53
C LYS A 340 24.64 20.57 21.03
N LYS A 341 23.84 19.52 21.23
CA LYS A 341 24.31 18.21 21.73
C LYS A 341 24.90 17.32 20.63
N ASN A 342 24.43 17.50 19.40
CA ASN A 342 24.77 16.68 18.24
C ASN A 342 25.13 17.57 17.03
N PRO A 343 26.23 18.35 17.08
CA PRO A 343 26.64 19.17 15.96
C PRO A 343 26.97 18.30 14.73
N GLY A 344 26.48 18.69 13.56
CA GLY A 344 26.71 17.95 12.30
C GLY A 344 25.93 16.64 12.19
N PHE A 345 24.94 16.40 13.04
CA PHE A 345 24.12 15.20 12.97
C PHE A 345 23.43 15.07 11.62
N THR A 346 23.44 13.86 11.07
CA THR A 346 22.68 13.44 9.89
C THR A 346 21.89 12.19 10.25
N TYR A 347 20.60 12.20 9.92
CA TYR A 347 19.71 11.07 10.10
C TYR A 347 19.94 10.01 9.03
N ASP A 348 19.90 8.73 9.41
CA ASP A 348 19.95 7.59 8.49
C ASP A 348 18.78 6.64 8.76
N LEU A 349 17.93 6.46 7.75
CA LEU A 349 16.79 5.54 7.78
C LEU A 349 17.20 4.08 8.03
N GLN A 350 18.34 3.64 7.49
CA GLN A 350 18.78 2.25 7.59
C GLN A 350 19.17 1.91 9.04
N GLU A 351 19.82 2.84 9.73
CA GLU A 351 20.12 2.69 11.16
C GLU A 351 18.85 2.84 12.01
N ALA A 352 18.06 3.88 11.73
CA ALA A 352 16.91 4.26 12.53
C ALA A 352 15.82 3.18 12.62
N ARG A 353 15.59 2.42 11.54
CA ARG A 353 14.58 1.36 11.53
C ARG A 353 14.92 0.14 12.39
N THR A 354 16.14 0.08 12.93
CA THR A 354 16.67 -1.12 13.58
C THR A 354 16.04 -1.35 14.96
N VAL A 355 15.81 -0.27 15.71
CA VAL A 355 15.23 -0.33 17.05
C VAL A 355 14.02 0.60 17.12
N LEU A 356 12.87 0.00 17.32
CA LEU A 356 11.57 0.65 17.28
C LEU A 356 10.89 0.53 18.64
N PHE A 357 10.17 1.56 19.04
CA PHE A 357 9.46 1.66 20.31
C PHE A 357 7.96 1.61 20.05
N TRP A 358 7.26 0.77 20.80
CA TRP A 358 5.81 0.65 20.69
C TRP A 358 5.08 1.98 20.93
N GLU A 359 4.10 2.30 20.08
CA GLU A 359 3.11 3.34 20.37
C GLU A 359 1.70 2.77 20.56
N LYS A 360 1.13 2.13 19.53
CA LYS A 360 -0.26 1.61 19.57
C LYS A 360 -0.54 0.55 18.51
N VAL A 361 -1.56 -0.27 18.76
CA VAL A 361 -2.19 -1.11 17.72
C VAL A 361 -3.06 -0.26 16.81
N LYS A 362 -2.92 -0.43 15.49
CA LYS A 362 -3.88 0.08 14.52
C LYS A 362 -5.14 -0.77 14.56
N THR A 363 -6.33 -0.20 14.66
CA THR A 363 -7.58 -0.98 14.71
C THR A 363 -8.37 -0.97 13.40
N THR A 364 -7.91 -0.22 12.39
CA THR A 364 -8.67 0.07 11.16
C THR A 364 -8.07 -0.53 9.88
N ALA A 365 -7.03 -1.36 9.95
CA ALA A 365 -6.31 -1.81 8.75
C ALA A 365 -6.73 -3.21 8.27
N THR A 366 -6.18 -3.60 7.13
CA THR A 366 -6.46 -4.88 6.46
C THR A 366 -5.52 -6.03 6.84
N SER A 367 -4.39 -5.70 7.44
CA SER A 367 -3.35 -6.64 7.89
C SER A 367 -2.81 -6.22 9.26
N PRO A 368 -2.26 -7.16 10.05
CA PRO A 368 -1.74 -6.88 11.38
C PRO A 368 -0.59 -5.88 11.33
N LYS A 369 -0.81 -4.71 11.93
CA LYS A 369 0.20 -3.66 12.01
C LYS A 369 0.07 -2.80 13.27
N VAL A 370 1.20 -2.28 13.71
CA VAL A 370 1.31 -1.40 14.88
C VAL A 370 2.06 -0.15 14.50
N ASP A 371 1.66 0.98 15.09
CA ASP A 371 2.42 2.22 14.99
C ASP A 371 3.56 2.16 16.01
N VAL A 372 4.76 2.51 15.56
CA VAL A 372 5.99 2.51 16.35
C VAL A 372 6.83 3.73 16.00
N THR A 373 7.77 4.10 16.87
CA THR A 373 8.74 5.18 16.58
C THR A 373 10.16 4.69 16.70
N ASP A 374 11.09 5.31 15.99
CA ASP A 374 12.51 5.12 16.29
C ASP A 374 12.94 5.90 17.55
N ALA A 375 14.22 5.83 17.87
CA ALA A 375 14.82 6.53 19.00
C ALA A 375 14.96 8.06 18.80
N LEU A 376 14.68 8.59 17.61
CA LEU A 376 14.70 10.02 17.31
C LEU A 376 13.28 10.59 17.19
N GLY A 377 12.26 9.75 17.39
CA GLY A 377 10.85 10.10 17.32
C GLY A 377 10.28 10.10 15.90
N GLN A 378 10.99 9.54 14.92
CA GLN A 378 10.43 9.29 13.59
C GLN A 378 9.39 8.19 13.69
N ALA A 379 8.22 8.39 13.09
CA ALA A 379 7.17 7.39 13.05
C ALA A 379 7.44 6.28 12.01
N TRP A 380 6.95 5.09 12.30
CA TRP A 380 7.02 3.91 11.45
C TRP A 380 5.76 3.08 11.65
N LYS A 381 5.48 2.18 10.71
CA LYS A 381 4.62 1.02 10.98
C LYS A 381 5.45 -0.23 11.00
N LEU A 382 5.18 -1.12 11.94
CA LEU A 382 5.66 -2.49 11.91
C LEU A 382 4.49 -3.38 11.49
N LYS A 383 4.67 -4.15 10.42
CA LYS A 383 3.67 -5.06 9.83
C LYS A 383 4.17 -6.50 9.90
N TRP A 384 3.22 -7.44 9.91
CA TRP A 384 3.45 -8.89 9.82
C TRP A 384 2.52 -9.55 8.79
N GLY A 385 2.85 -10.77 8.38
CA GLY A 385 2.01 -11.58 7.51
C GLY A 385 2.27 -11.36 6.02
N GLU A 386 1.24 -11.60 5.20
CA GLU A 386 1.39 -11.77 3.74
C GLU A 386 1.95 -10.54 3.00
N GLU A 387 1.68 -9.33 3.52
CA GLU A 387 2.13 -8.08 2.90
C GLU A 387 3.65 -7.88 3.02
N CYS A 388 4.33 -8.53 3.99
CA CYS A 388 5.75 -8.31 4.27
C CYS A 388 6.65 -8.69 3.09
N ALA A 389 6.31 -9.72 2.31
CA ALA A 389 7.10 -10.10 1.15
C ALA A 389 6.69 -9.33 -0.11
N VAL A 390 5.40 -9.03 -0.25
CA VAL A 390 4.83 -8.54 -1.52
C VAL A 390 4.97 -7.03 -1.69
N GLU A 391 4.66 -6.25 -0.65
CA GLU A 391 4.65 -4.78 -0.73
C GLU A 391 6.02 -4.18 -1.13
N PRO A 392 7.18 -4.69 -0.64
CA PRO A 392 8.48 -4.22 -1.14
C PRO A 392 8.68 -4.50 -2.63
N ILE A 393 8.26 -5.67 -3.12
CA ILE A 393 8.40 -6.01 -4.54
C ILE A 393 7.58 -5.03 -5.38
N THR A 394 6.30 -4.84 -5.04
CA THR A 394 5.39 -3.98 -5.80
C THR A 394 5.84 -2.53 -5.78
N ASN A 395 6.32 -2.02 -4.64
CA ASN A 395 6.80 -0.65 -4.52
C ASN A 395 8.06 -0.44 -5.37
N HIS A 396 9.03 -1.35 -5.30
CA HIS A 396 10.23 -1.29 -6.14
C HIS A 396 9.90 -1.41 -7.64
N LEU A 397 9.00 -2.32 -8.02
CA LEU A 397 8.57 -2.47 -9.41
C LEU A 397 7.87 -1.21 -9.93
N ARG A 398 7.01 -0.57 -9.12
CA ARG A 398 6.34 0.69 -9.52
C ARG A 398 7.33 1.80 -9.81
N LEU A 399 8.36 1.99 -8.96
CA LEU A 399 9.42 2.96 -9.24
C LEU A 399 10.21 2.57 -10.49
N GLN A 400 10.56 1.30 -10.66
CA GLN A 400 11.25 0.81 -11.85
C GLN A 400 10.43 1.03 -13.13
N LEU A 401 9.10 0.94 -13.06
CA LEU A 401 8.20 1.21 -14.18
C LEU A 401 8.17 2.70 -14.53
N GLY A 402 8.32 3.59 -13.55
CA GLY A 402 8.36 5.04 -13.75
C GLY A 402 7.56 5.85 -12.76
N ALA A 403 6.98 5.25 -11.71
CA ALA A 403 6.31 6.01 -10.67
C ALA A 403 7.30 6.96 -9.97
N LYS A 404 6.86 8.20 -9.72
CA LYS A 404 7.67 9.25 -9.07
C LYS A 404 7.79 9.07 -7.55
N PHE A 405 6.87 8.33 -6.95
CA PHE A 405 6.85 8.10 -5.52
C PHE A 405 6.19 6.77 -5.13
N THR A 406 6.54 6.24 -3.96
CA THR A 406 5.92 5.09 -3.30
C THR A 406 6.21 5.15 -1.80
N ASP A 407 5.46 4.40 -0.98
CA ASP A 407 5.83 4.18 0.42
C ASP A 407 7.18 3.43 0.50
N LEU A 408 8.11 3.94 1.32
CA LEU A 408 9.33 3.20 1.65
C LEU A 408 9.02 2.10 2.66
N VAL A 409 9.29 0.87 2.25
CA VAL A 409 9.08 -0.35 3.03
C VAL A 409 10.34 -1.20 3.05
N TYR A 410 10.59 -1.85 4.17
CA TYR A 410 11.80 -2.65 4.36
C TYR A 410 11.46 -3.94 5.09
N THR A 411 11.80 -5.07 4.49
CA THR A 411 11.53 -6.39 5.06
C THR A 411 12.74 -6.92 5.80
N ASP A 412 12.51 -7.43 7.00
CA ASP A 412 13.47 -8.23 7.76
C ASP A 412 13.02 -9.69 7.75
N ALA A 413 13.57 -10.44 6.81
CA ALA A 413 13.44 -11.90 6.72
C ALA A 413 14.56 -12.65 7.46
N ASP A 414 15.52 -11.90 8.00
CA ASP A 414 16.78 -12.38 8.55
C ASP A 414 16.75 -12.41 10.09
N ALA A 415 15.64 -11.93 10.64
CA ALA A 415 15.25 -12.00 12.03
C ALA A 415 16.21 -11.28 12.98
N GLY A 416 16.82 -10.19 12.52
CA GLY A 416 17.92 -9.54 13.23
C GLY A 416 18.03 -8.03 13.05
N SER A 417 17.32 -7.46 12.09
CA SER A 417 17.34 -6.02 11.83
C SER A 417 16.24 -5.28 12.55
N HIS A 418 15.04 -5.83 12.77
CA HIS A 418 13.97 -5.12 13.49
C HIS A 418 13.83 -5.60 14.94
N LEU A 419 14.11 -4.71 15.89
CA LEU A 419 13.91 -4.93 17.32
C LEU A 419 12.79 -4.03 17.83
N LEU A 420 11.74 -4.60 18.39
CA LEU A 420 10.66 -3.87 19.04
C LEU A 420 10.89 -3.80 20.55
N ILE A 421 10.85 -2.58 21.10
CA ILE A 421 10.88 -2.34 22.55
C ILE A 421 9.46 -2.01 23.01
N LEU A 422 8.91 -2.89 23.85
CA LEU A 422 7.58 -2.74 24.44
C LEU A 422 7.52 -1.61 25.47
N CYS A 423 6.31 -1.18 25.82
CA CYS A 423 6.08 -0.06 26.73
C CYS A 423 6.71 -0.30 28.11
N SER A 424 7.06 0.79 28.80
CA SER A 424 7.30 0.74 30.24
C SER A 424 5.99 0.76 31.03
N GLU A 425 6.05 0.34 32.29
CA GLU A 425 4.94 0.46 33.24
C GLU A 425 4.40 1.89 33.36
N SER A 426 5.31 2.86 33.35
CA SER A 426 4.96 4.28 33.39
C SER A 426 4.18 4.67 32.12
N GLN A 427 4.64 4.26 30.94
CA GLN A 427 3.94 4.54 29.69
C GLN A 427 2.54 3.92 29.66
N ARG A 428 2.36 2.70 30.19
CA ARG A 428 1.04 2.08 30.33
C ARG A 428 0.11 2.90 31.22
N ARG A 429 0.58 3.32 32.40
CA ARG A 429 -0.20 4.18 33.32
C ARG A 429 -0.58 5.53 32.70
N MET A 430 0.30 6.10 31.88
CA MET A 430 0.09 7.36 31.16
C MET A 430 -0.86 7.24 29.94
N ASN A 431 -1.27 6.02 29.56
CA ASN A 431 -2.11 5.75 28.41
C ASN A 431 -3.27 4.80 28.77
N PRO A 432 -4.14 5.17 29.74
CA PRO A 432 -5.27 4.33 30.11
C PRO A 432 -6.22 4.15 28.92
N GLY A 433 -6.78 2.95 28.78
CA GLY A 433 -7.72 2.62 27.69
C GLY A 433 -7.08 2.28 26.34
N THR A 434 -5.77 2.45 26.21
CA THR A 434 -5.01 2.01 25.02
C THR A 434 -4.27 0.71 25.32
N LEU A 435 -4.20 -0.19 24.33
CA LEU A 435 -3.38 -1.39 24.43
C LEU A 435 -1.88 -1.04 24.46
N MET A 436 -1.27 -1.16 25.64
CA MET A 436 0.12 -0.81 25.95
C MET A 436 0.85 -2.03 26.55
N PRO A 437 1.24 -3.02 25.73
CA PRO A 437 1.86 -4.24 26.22
C PRO A 437 3.22 -3.95 26.83
N VAL A 438 3.49 -4.49 28.02
CA VAL A 438 4.81 -4.44 28.69
C VAL A 438 5.52 -5.80 28.69
N THR A 439 4.82 -6.87 28.32
CA THR A 439 5.35 -8.25 28.18
C THR A 439 5.01 -8.84 26.81
N GLU A 440 5.70 -9.91 26.44
CA GLU A 440 5.38 -10.67 25.22
C GLU A 440 3.95 -11.21 25.27
N ASP A 441 3.53 -11.80 26.38
CA ASP A 441 2.19 -12.39 26.52
C ASP A 441 1.09 -11.33 26.36
N GLU A 442 1.31 -10.12 26.91
CA GLU A 442 0.39 -8.99 26.73
C GLU A 442 0.32 -8.53 25.26
N LEU A 443 1.46 -8.54 24.54
CA LEU A 443 1.47 -8.24 23.11
C LEU A 443 0.66 -9.28 22.32
N VAL A 444 0.89 -10.57 22.60
CA VAL A 444 0.22 -11.69 21.93
C VAL A 444 -1.29 -11.63 22.19
N ALA A 445 -1.70 -11.47 23.46
CA ALA A 445 -3.10 -11.34 23.83
C ALA A 445 -3.74 -10.11 23.17
N GLY A 446 -3.06 -8.95 23.24
CA GLY A 446 -3.57 -7.71 22.68
C GLY A 446 -3.79 -7.74 21.17
N LEU A 447 -2.88 -8.34 20.39
CA LEU A 447 -3.07 -8.50 18.95
C LEU A 447 -4.15 -9.55 18.61
N LYS A 448 -4.29 -10.59 19.42
CA LYS A 448 -5.35 -11.60 19.28
C LYS A 448 -6.74 -11.06 19.60
N GLU A 449 -6.83 -10.11 20.53
CA GLU A 449 -8.08 -9.42 20.92
C GLU A 449 -8.39 -8.21 20.03
N SER A 450 -7.41 -7.72 19.27
CA SER A 450 -7.60 -6.63 18.33
C SER A 450 -8.53 -7.01 17.17
N ALA A 451 -8.93 -6.02 16.36
CA ALA A 451 -9.74 -6.22 15.15
C ALA A 451 -9.09 -7.16 14.11
N TYR A 452 -7.79 -7.44 14.23
CA TYR A 452 -7.09 -8.41 13.37
C TYR A 452 -7.26 -9.86 13.81
N HIS A 453 -7.62 -10.09 15.08
CA HIS A 453 -7.59 -11.42 15.68
C HIS A 453 -6.25 -12.16 15.53
N PHE A 454 -5.13 -11.43 15.47
CA PHE A 454 -3.86 -11.96 14.98
C PHE A 454 -2.99 -12.55 16.09
N ASN A 455 -2.60 -13.82 15.93
CA ASN A 455 -1.59 -14.44 16.79
C ASN A 455 -0.16 -14.15 16.29
N VAL A 456 0.51 -13.18 16.91
CA VAL A 456 1.90 -12.81 16.55
C VAL A 456 2.95 -13.81 17.03
N LYS A 457 2.62 -14.69 17.99
CA LYS A 457 3.58 -15.60 18.64
C LYS A 457 4.45 -16.41 17.66
N PRO A 458 3.93 -16.99 16.57
CA PRO A 458 4.74 -17.75 15.62
C PRO A 458 5.77 -16.88 14.88
N PHE A 459 5.52 -15.58 14.78
CA PHE A 459 6.42 -14.60 14.17
C PHE A 459 7.49 -14.10 15.14
N ILE A 460 7.39 -14.39 16.43
CA ILE A 460 8.42 -14.01 17.41
C ILE A 460 9.60 -14.99 17.30
N ARG A 461 10.80 -14.44 17.11
CA ARG A 461 12.04 -15.23 17.11
C ARG A 461 12.54 -15.41 18.54
N SER A 462 12.66 -14.30 19.24
CA SER A 462 13.12 -14.25 20.62
C SER A 462 12.65 -12.96 21.27
N SER A 463 12.50 -13.03 22.59
CA SER A 463 12.23 -11.90 23.45
C SER A 463 13.08 -11.98 24.69
N GLY A 464 13.14 -10.88 25.44
CA GLY A 464 13.77 -10.88 26.74
C GLY A 464 13.59 -9.55 27.45
N LYS A 465 14.05 -9.52 28.70
CA LYS A 465 14.16 -8.27 29.45
C LYS A 465 15.47 -7.57 29.11
N ILE A 466 15.41 -6.25 29.00
CA ILE A 466 16.60 -5.42 28.95
C ILE A 466 17.20 -5.38 30.36
N THR A 467 18.42 -5.85 30.51
CA THR A 467 19.18 -5.85 31.77
C THR A 467 20.36 -4.90 31.65
N ARG A 468 21.05 -4.61 32.76
CA ARG A 468 22.25 -3.74 32.71
C ARG A 468 23.35 -4.35 31.84
N GLU A 469 23.44 -5.67 31.82
CA GLU A 469 24.45 -6.44 31.10
C GLU A 469 24.19 -6.44 29.58
N ASN A 470 22.92 -6.49 29.14
CA ASN A 470 22.57 -6.54 27.72
C ASN A 470 22.18 -5.18 27.11
N ALA A 471 21.90 -4.16 27.93
CA ALA A 471 21.48 -2.84 27.45
C ALA A 471 22.52 -2.23 26.50
N GLY A 472 23.82 -2.44 26.75
CA GLY A 472 24.88 -1.98 25.84
C GLY A 472 24.77 -2.57 24.43
N THR A 473 24.36 -3.83 24.29
CA THR A 473 24.16 -4.48 22.99
C THR A 473 22.98 -3.89 22.23
N ILE A 474 21.89 -3.56 22.93
CA ILE A 474 20.71 -2.92 22.32
C ILE A 474 21.03 -1.46 21.96
N LEU A 475 21.71 -0.73 22.85
CA LEU A 475 22.14 0.66 22.61
C LEU A 475 23.10 0.77 21.42
N LYS A 476 23.97 -0.22 21.19
CA LYS A 476 24.84 -0.27 19.99
C LYS A 476 24.06 -0.33 18.67
N LYS A 477 22.80 -0.77 18.70
CA LYS A 477 21.92 -0.81 17.52
C LYS A 477 21.14 0.50 17.32
N LEU A 478 21.19 1.44 18.27
CA LEU A 478 20.60 2.76 18.09
C LEU A 478 21.52 3.64 17.24
N ALA A 479 20.91 4.55 16.48
CA ALA A 479 21.65 5.63 15.82
C ALA A 479 22.53 6.37 16.86
N PRO A 480 23.80 6.69 16.54
CA PRO A 480 24.76 7.25 17.52
C PRO A 480 24.25 8.46 18.31
N ALA A 481 23.47 9.35 17.67
CA ALA A 481 22.89 10.51 18.34
C ALA A 481 21.77 10.17 19.33
N ALA A 482 21.06 9.07 19.10
CA ALA A 482 20.00 8.60 19.98
C ALA A 482 20.55 7.93 21.25
N VAL A 483 21.75 7.34 21.18
CA VAL A 483 22.44 6.73 22.34
C VAL A 483 22.61 7.73 23.49
N LYS A 484 22.80 9.02 23.18
CA LYS A 484 22.91 10.07 24.22
C LYS A 484 21.56 10.43 24.86
N GLY A 485 20.46 10.16 24.16
CA GLY A 485 19.09 10.46 24.60
C GLY A 485 18.47 9.35 25.44
N TYR A 486 18.81 8.08 25.15
CA TYR A 486 18.39 6.92 25.92
C TYR A 486 19.49 6.47 26.86
N ARG A 487 19.31 6.65 28.17
CA ARG A 487 20.22 6.05 29.14
C ARG A 487 19.88 4.57 29.28
N ALA A 488 20.88 3.74 29.56
CA ALA A 488 20.65 2.32 29.83
C ALA A 488 19.55 2.11 30.91
N GLY A 489 19.50 2.97 31.93
CA GLY A 489 18.47 2.95 32.96
C GLY A 489 17.04 3.11 32.44
N ASP A 490 16.83 3.87 31.36
CA ASP A 490 15.50 4.12 30.77
C ASP A 490 14.97 2.92 29.98
N LEU A 491 15.88 2.02 29.59
CA LEU A 491 15.56 0.81 28.85
C LEU A 491 15.50 -0.42 29.75
N VAL A 492 16.31 -0.47 30.81
CA VAL A 492 16.37 -1.60 31.76
C VAL A 492 14.99 -1.91 32.33
N GLY A 493 14.62 -3.19 32.31
CA GLY A 493 13.31 -3.71 32.75
C GLY A 493 12.25 -3.80 31.64
N ARG A 494 12.44 -3.10 30.51
CA ARG A 494 11.53 -3.21 29.36
C ARG A 494 11.73 -4.54 28.63
N THR A 495 10.70 -4.96 27.91
CA THR A 495 10.77 -6.17 27.07
C THR A 495 11.21 -5.78 25.67
N TRP A 496 12.21 -6.47 25.14
CA TRP A 496 12.57 -6.41 23.73
C TRP A 496 12.05 -7.66 23.02
N ILE A 497 11.67 -7.50 21.75
CA ILE A 497 11.16 -8.58 20.90
C ILE A 497 11.84 -8.46 19.53
N SER A 498 12.31 -9.60 19.02
CA SER A 498 12.75 -9.74 17.64
C SER A 498 11.82 -10.71 16.91
N PHE A 499 11.64 -10.47 15.61
CA PHE A 499 10.71 -11.23 14.79
C PHE A 499 11.47 -12.14 13.83
N ARG A 500 10.86 -13.25 13.43
CA ARG A 500 11.36 -14.14 12.37
C ARG A 500 11.19 -13.51 11.00
N GLU A 501 10.08 -12.81 10.85
CA GLU A 501 9.76 -12.00 9.68
C GLU A 501 8.97 -10.77 10.14
N SER A 502 9.31 -9.62 9.60
CA SER A 502 8.55 -8.40 9.78
C SER A 502 8.86 -7.43 8.64
N MET A 503 8.01 -6.43 8.47
CA MET A 503 8.28 -5.33 7.56
C MET A 503 8.05 -4.02 8.29
N VAL A 504 8.89 -3.03 8.02
CA VAL A 504 8.72 -1.67 8.52
C VAL A 504 8.45 -0.72 7.37
N GLU A 505 7.50 0.19 7.58
CA GLU A 505 7.10 1.20 6.62
C GLU A 505 7.35 2.58 7.23
N VAL A 506 8.05 3.46 6.51
CA VAL A 506 8.33 4.82 6.99
C VAL A 506 7.03 5.62 7.04
N LYS A 507 6.68 6.16 8.22
CA LYS A 507 5.57 7.11 8.38
C LYS A 507 6.15 8.45 8.73
N HIS A 508 5.79 9.52 8.04
CA HIS A 508 6.53 10.76 8.26
C HIS A 508 5.68 12.00 8.36
N ASP A 509 5.95 12.78 9.40
CA ASP A 509 5.54 14.17 9.56
C ASP A 509 6.12 15.16 8.52
N VAL A 510 7.18 14.81 7.76
CA VAL A 510 7.72 15.68 6.68
C VAL A 510 7.12 15.31 5.33
N ILE A 511 6.59 14.08 5.19
CA ILE A 511 5.80 13.71 4.03
C ILE A 511 4.42 14.30 4.30
N ASN A 512 4.12 15.41 3.64
CA ASN A 512 2.81 16.03 3.72
C ASN A 512 1.83 15.18 2.90
N ARG A 513 1.41 14.04 3.46
CA ARG A 513 0.47 13.14 2.81
C ARG A 513 -0.87 13.88 2.66
N GLY A 514 -1.29 14.05 1.43
CA GLY A 514 -2.66 14.40 1.10
C GLY A 514 -3.60 13.22 1.34
N GLY A 515 -4.88 13.49 1.17
CA GLY A 515 -5.93 12.47 1.19
C GLY A 515 -5.85 11.53 -0.02
N PRO A 516 -6.89 10.71 -0.21
CA PRO A 516 -7.09 9.97 -1.46
C PRO A 516 -7.09 10.92 -2.65
N ILE A 517 -6.66 10.47 -3.82
CA ILE A 517 -6.84 11.24 -5.07
C ILE A 517 -8.04 10.69 -5.84
N GLU A 518 -8.61 11.56 -6.65
CA GLU A 518 -9.81 11.25 -7.42
C GLU A 518 -9.53 10.20 -8.49
N ASN A 519 -10.28 9.11 -8.49
CA ASN A 519 -10.20 8.08 -9.53
C ASN A 519 -11.57 7.79 -10.18
N PHE A 520 -12.52 8.71 -10.01
CA PHE A 520 -13.89 8.56 -10.48
C PHE A 520 -14.46 9.76 -11.27
N THR A 521 -13.75 10.89 -11.44
CA THR A 521 -14.21 12.04 -12.27
C THR A 521 -13.93 11.91 -13.75
N GLU A 522 -14.53 12.83 -14.52
CA GLU A 522 -14.07 13.21 -15.85
C GLU A 522 -12.60 13.69 -15.88
N SER A 523 -12.14 14.49 -14.90
CA SER A 523 -10.74 14.95 -14.84
C SER A 523 -9.78 13.78 -14.65
N ALA A 524 -10.05 12.91 -13.66
CA ALA A 524 -9.30 11.67 -13.50
C ALA A 524 -9.39 10.84 -14.77
N ALA A 525 -10.61 10.66 -15.30
CA ALA A 525 -10.82 9.95 -16.55
C ALA A 525 -9.98 10.54 -17.67
N SER A 526 -9.60 11.81 -17.70
CA SER A 526 -8.75 12.39 -18.75
C SER A 526 -7.24 12.20 -18.53
N ASP A 527 -6.82 11.57 -17.43
CA ASP A 527 -5.40 11.35 -17.09
C ASP A 527 -4.87 9.99 -17.58
N ARG A 528 -3.86 10.02 -18.47
CA ARG A 528 -3.21 8.80 -18.97
C ARG A 528 -2.42 8.04 -17.89
N ALA A 529 -1.74 8.68 -16.96
CA ALA A 529 -0.95 8.04 -15.91
C ALA A 529 -1.83 7.17 -15.00
N LEU A 530 -2.99 7.68 -14.58
CA LEU A 530 -3.96 6.92 -13.79
C LEU A 530 -4.57 5.76 -14.62
N ARG A 531 -4.85 5.96 -15.90
CA ARG A 531 -5.32 4.89 -16.80
C ARG A 531 -4.27 3.80 -17.03
N GLN A 532 -2.99 4.17 -17.20
CA GLN A 532 -1.87 3.24 -17.35
C GLN A 532 -1.69 2.35 -16.12
N SER A 533 -2.02 2.85 -14.93
CA SER A 533 -1.93 2.09 -13.68
C SER A 533 -2.76 0.79 -13.69
N PHE A 534 -3.81 0.72 -14.53
CA PHE A 534 -4.57 -0.51 -14.76
C PHE A 534 -3.70 -1.64 -15.30
N MET A 535 -2.85 -1.36 -16.29
CA MET A 535 -2.00 -2.39 -16.90
C MET A 535 -1.03 -2.96 -15.87
N ILE A 536 -0.58 -2.14 -14.93
CA ILE A 536 0.32 -2.52 -13.86
C ILE A 536 -0.42 -3.33 -12.81
N ALA A 537 -1.63 -2.89 -12.42
CA ALA A 537 -2.49 -3.65 -11.52
C ALA A 537 -2.83 -5.04 -12.09
N LEU A 538 -3.13 -5.12 -13.39
CA LEU A 538 -3.26 -6.41 -14.09
C LEU A 538 -1.96 -7.20 -14.01
N TRP A 539 -0.82 -6.61 -14.39
CA TRP A 539 0.46 -7.33 -14.42
C TRP A 539 0.88 -7.88 -13.05
N LEU A 540 0.65 -7.13 -11.97
CA LEU A 540 0.96 -7.51 -10.60
C LEU A 540 -0.14 -8.34 -9.90
N GLU A 541 -1.30 -8.48 -10.53
CA GLU A 541 -2.51 -9.07 -9.93
C GLU A 541 -2.93 -8.37 -8.64
N GLU A 542 -2.91 -7.04 -8.66
CA GLU A 542 -3.40 -6.23 -7.55
C GLU A 542 -4.92 -6.24 -7.51
N TYR A 543 -5.48 -6.69 -6.39
CA TYR A 543 -6.93 -6.76 -6.22
C TYR A 543 -7.50 -5.67 -5.31
N ASP A 544 -6.71 -5.06 -4.43
CA ASP A 544 -7.16 -3.96 -3.56
C ASP A 544 -6.81 -2.59 -4.15
N CYS A 545 -7.48 -2.20 -5.24
CA CYS A 545 -7.22 -0.92 -5.93
C CYS A 545 -8.28 0.13 -5.60
N LYS A 546 -8.73 0.18 -4.35
CA LYS A 546 -9.68 1.21 -3.87
C LYS A 546 -9.08 2.61 -3.98
N GLU A 547 -9.95 3.61 -4.02
CA GLU A 547 -9.55 5.03 -4.07
C GLU A 547 -8.61 5.42 -2.93
N ASP A 548 -8.83 4.89 -1.73
CA ASP A 548 -7.94 5.11 -0.59
C ASP A 548 -6.49 4.75 -0.87
N ASN A 549 -6.24 3.81 -1.78
CA ASN A 549 -4.92 3.32 -2.13
C ASN A 549 -4.20 4.24 -3.13
N PHE A 550 -4.86 5.23 -3.71
CA PHE A 550 -4.22 6.30 -4.48
C PHE A 550 -4.12 7.55 -3.62
N ARG A 551 -2.91 8.04 -3.36
CA ARG A 551 -2.64 9.15 -2.45
C ARG A 551 -1.90 10.26 -3.16
N SER A 552 -2.01 11.46 -2.58
CA SER A 552 -1.15 12.56 -2.94
C SER A 552 -0.16 12.90 -1.83
N THR A 553 0.91 13.61 -2.17
CA THR A 553 1.85 14.18 -1.21
C THR A 553 2.54 15.42 -1.76
N TRP A 554 2.94 16.33 -0.88
CA TRP A 554 3.83 17.43 -1.22
C TRP A 554 5.22 17.20 -0.65
N MET A 555 6.24 17.53 -1.44
CA MET A 555 7.64 17.44 -1.04
C MET A 555 8.41 18.69 -1.39
N LYS A 556 9.10 19.23 -0.40
CA LYS A 556 9.97 20.38 -0.55
C LYS A 556 11.39 19.95 -0.88
N ASN A 557 12.01 20.54 -1.89
CA ASN A 557 13.41 20.32 -2.25
C ASN A 557 13.72 18.87 -2.65
N PHE A 558 12.81 18.19 -3.36
CA PHE A 558 12.94 16.78 -3.73
C PHE A 558 13.71 16.58 -5.05
N ALA A 559 14.54 15.53 -5.09
CA ALA A 559 15.38 15.18 -6.24
C ALA A 559 16.17 16.36 -6.84
N GLY A 560 16.68 17.26 -6.00
CA GLY A 560 17.46 18.44 -6.40
C GLY A 560 16.66 19.61 -6.97
N ASN A 561 15.34 19.48 -7.12
CA ASN A 561 14.47 20.59 -7.52
C ASN A 561 14.25 21.50 -6.32
N THR A 562 14.27 22.82 -6.51
CA THR A 562 13.96 23.78 -5.44
C THR A 562 12.45 23.99 -5.32
N GLY A 563 11.98 24.25 -4.09
CA GLY A 563 10.56 24.52 -3.84
C GLY A 563 9.72 23.26 -3.60
N GLU A 564 8.41 23.41 -3.64
CA GLU A 564 7.45 22.36 -3.32
C GLU A 564 6.96 21.64 -4.59
N GLN A 565 6.88 20.32 -4.54
CA GLN A 565 6.45 19.46 -5.65
C GLN A 565 5.27 18.60 -5.22
N TYR A 566 4.26 18.50 -6.08
CA TYR A 566 3.10 17.62 -5.89
C TYR A 566 3.35 16.27 -6.52
N PHE A 567 3.09 15.21 -5.77
CA PHE A 567 3.18 13.84 -6.25
C PHE A 567 1.90 13.07 -5.97
N GLU A 568 1.60 12.16 -6.87
CA GLU A 568 0.53 11.17 -6.76
C GLU A 568 1.16 9.78 -6.79
N PHE A 569 0.62 8.85 -6.01
CA PHE A 569 1.19 7.51 -5.92
C PHE A 569 0.18 6.47 -5.46
N PHE A 570 0.48 5.21 -5.79
CA PHE A 570 -0.25 4.07 -5.26
C PHE A 570 0.42 3.59 -3.96
N HIS A 571 -0.37 3.35 -2.93
CA HIS A 571 0.05 3.06 -1.57
C HIS A 571 -0.60 1.74 -1.08
N ASP A 572 0.00 1.10 -0.05
CA ASP A 572 -0.47 -0.19 0.51
C ASP A 572 -0.59 -1.29 -0.55
N ALA A 573 0.42 -1.39 -1.42
CA ALA A 573 0.47 -2.34 -2.54
C ALA A 573 0.71 -3.82 -2.11
N GLY A 574 0.45 -4.15 -0.84
CA GLY A 574 0.63 -5.50 -0.30
C GLY A 574 -0.42 -6.52 -0.76
N SER A 575 -1.50 -6.11 -1.45
CA SER A 575 -2.55 -7.01 -1.96
C SER A 575 -2.33 -7.41 -3.42
N ALA A 576 -1.22 -8.10 -3.69
CA ALA A 576 -0.77 -8.45 -5.05
C ALA A 576 -0.07 -9.82 -5.11
N LEU A 577 0.40 -10.20 -6.31
CA LEU A 577 1.24 -11.37 -6.59
C LEU A 577 0.61 -12.72 -6.20
N GLY A 578 -0.72 -12.84 -6.31
CA GLY A 578 -1.44 -14.08 -5.99
C GLY A 578 -2.94 -13.96 -6.23
N GLY A 579 -3.68 -15.03 -5.91
CA GLY A 579 -5.12 -15.13 -6.15
C GLY A 579 -5.98 -14.39 -5.14
N LEU A 580 -7.30 -14.38 -5.39
CA LEU A 580 -8.28 -13.71 -4.53
C LEU A 580 -8.14 -14.16 -3.08
N GLY A 581 -7.64 -13.22 -2.29
CA GLY A 581 -7.50 -13.41 -0.87
C GLY A 581 -6.38 -14.35 -0.49
N ARG A 582 -5.29 -14.43 -1.24
CA ARG A 582 -4.02 -15.03 -0.81
C ARG A 582 -2.86 -14.27 -1.45
N THR A 583 -2.39 -13.25 -0.75
CA THR A 583 -1.28 -12.41 -1.22
C THR A 583 0.00 -13.25 -1.31
N GLY A 584 0.75 -13.09 -2.40
CA GLY A 584 2.03 -13.77 -2.60
C GLY A 584 1.92 -15.28 -2.89
N GLU A 585 0.72 -15.84 -3.11
CA GLU A 585 0.55 -17.20 -3.64
C GLU A 585 0.92 -17.21 -5.13
N LEU A 586 2.21 -17.30 -5.42
CA LEU A 586 2.72 -17.25 -6.80
C LEU A 586 2.12 -18.33 -7.71
N ASN A 587 1.69 -19.46 -7.17
CA ASN A 587 1.08 -20.51 -7.99
C ASN A 587 -0.24 -20.07 -8.64
N ASP A 588 -0.97 -19.16 -7.99
CA ASP A 588 -2.19 -18.55 -8.50
C ASP A 588 -1.91 -17.30 -9.36
N LEU A 589 -0.65 -16.83 -9.43
CA LEU A 589 -0.24 -15.77 -10.35
C LEU A 589 0.00 -16.38 -11.74
N ASP A 590 -1.08 -16.56 -12.50
CA ASP A 590 -1.08 -17.08 -13.87
C ASP A 590 -0.11 -16.29 -14.79
N ALA A 591 0.43 -16.89 -15.85
CA ALA A 591 1.56 -16.26 -16.55
C ALA A 591 1.61 -16.45 -18.08
N GLY A 592 0.77 -17.30 -18.62
CA GLY A 592 0.68 -17.57 -20.05
C GLY A 592 -0.51 -16.88 -20.73
N SER A 593 -0.85 -17.44 -21.89
CA SER A 593 -1.84 -16.91 -22.82
C SER A 593 -2.95 -17.92 -23.04
N GLY A 594 -4.18 -17.56 -22.65
CA GLY A 594 -5.38 -18.33 -22.94
C GLY A 594 -6.59 -17.91 -22.10
N PRO A 595 -7.81 -18.40 -22.41
CA PRO A 595 -9.05 -18.03 -21.72
C PRO A 595 -9.13 -18.31 -20.21
N HIS A 596 -8.12 -18.95 -19.64
CA HIS A 596 -7.99 -19.28 -18.22
C HIS A 596 -6.59 -18.95 -17.68
N ASP A 597 -5.87 -18.08 -18.37
CA ASP A 597 -4.52 -17.66 -18.01
C ASP A 597 -4.49 -16.14 -17.82
N PHE A 598 -3.31 -15.55 -17.64
CA PHE A 598 -3.13 -14.14 -17.34
C PHE A 598 -3.83 -13.21 -18.35
N MET A 599 -3.48 -13.33 -19.63
CA MET A 599 -4.00 -12.44 -20.67
C MET A 599 -4.02 -13.09 -22.04
N TRP A 600 -5.06 -12.84 -22.85
CA TRP A 600 -5.16 -13.38 -24.20
C TRP A 600 -5.91 -12.45 -25.16
N LEU A 601 -5.74 -12.68 -26.46
CA LEU A 601 -6.56 -12.04 -27.48
C LEU A 601 -7.87 -12.82 -27.67
N GLY A 602 -9.00 -12.13 -27.61
CA GLY A 602 -10.30 -12.73 -27.91
C GLY A 602 -10.37 -13.32 -29.34
N PRO A 603 -11.38 -14.15 -29.67
CA PRO A 603 -11.42 -14.92 -30.93
C PRO A 603 -11.28 -14.08 -32.20
N LEU A 604 -11.76 -12.83 -32.18
CA LEU A 604 -11.66 -11.88 -33.30
C LEU A 604 -10.41 -10.98 -33.26
N LYS A 605 -9.52 -11.16 -32.28
CA LYS A 605 -8.36 -10.30 -31.97
C LYS A 605 -8.71 -8.80 -31.87
N ARG A 606 -9.97 -8.50 -31.51
CA ARG A 606 -10.48 -7.14 -31.31
C ARG A 606 -10.41 -6.66 -29.87
N LYS A 607 -10.07 -7.57 -28.96
CA LYS A 607 -9.97 -7.32 -27.53
C LYS A 607 -8.84 -8.16 -26.94
N ALA A 608 -8.11 -7.61 -25.99
CA ALA A 608 -7.29 -8.35 -25.06
C ALA A 608 -8.07 -8.47 -23.75
N THR A 609 -8.11 -9.67 -23.19
CA THR A 609 -8.89 -9.98 -21.99
C THR A 609 -7.94 -10.53 -20.93
N SER A 610 -8.19 -10.19 -19.66
CA SER A 610 -7.45 -10.72 -18.52
C SER A 610 -8.37 -11.33 -17.47
N ASN A 611 -7.94 -12.44 -16.86
CA ASN A 611 -8.66 -13.10 -15.77
C ASN A 611 -8.37 -12.52 -14.39
N CYS A 612 -7.47 -11.53 -14.28
CA CYS A 612 -7.10 -10.97 -12.99
C CYS A 612 -8.32 -10.47 -12.23
N PHE A 613 -8.45 -10.91 -10.98
CA PHE A 613 -9.53 -10.46 -10.13
C PHE A 613 -9.17 -9.13 -9.47
N GLN A 614 -10.08 -8.17 -9.49
CA GLN A 614 -9.94 -6.88 -8.81
C GLN A 614 -11.08 -6.77 -7.81
N LEU A 615 -10.81 -6.78 -6.50
CA LEU A 615 -11.81 -6.63 -5.43
C LEU A 615 -12.35 -5.20 -5.35
N TYR A 616 -11.48 -4.23 -5.62
CA TYR A 616 -11.83 -2.83 -5.78
C TYR A 616 -11.23 -2.35 -7.09
N ARG A 617 -12.08 -1.81 -7.96
CA ARG A 617 -11.71 -1.31 -9.28
C ARG A 617 -12.06 0.18 -9.39
N PRO A 618 -11.10 1.07 -9.64
CA PRO A 618 -11.36 2.45 -10.02
C PRO A 618 -12.21 2.54 -11.29
N ARG A 619 -13.24 3.40 -11.32
CA ARG A 619 -14.09 3.53 -12.54
C ARG A 619 -13.33 4.15 -13.71
N ILE A 620 -12.29 4.94 -13.44
CA ILE A 620 -11.39 5.43 -14.48
C ILE A 620 -10.86 4.31 -15.40
N TRP A 621 -10.68 3.09 -14.89
CA TRP A 621 -10.20 1.98 -15.71
C TRP A 621 -11.21 1.51 -16.76
N ASP A 622 -12.47 1.92 -16.66
CA ASP A 622 -13.49 1.67 -17.68
C ASP A 622 -13.33 2.60 -18.90
N HIS A 623 -12.48 3.63 -18.81
CA HIS A 623 -12.19 4.61 -19.87
C HIS A 623 -10.90 4.30 -20.65
N ILE A 624 -10.27 3.17 -20.39
CA ILE A 624 -8.99 2.81 -20.99
C ILE A 624 -9.12 2.61 -22.49
N THR A 625 -8.32 3.37 -23.25
CA THR A 625 -8.19 3.22 -24.69
C THR A 625 -7.07 2.23 -25.02
N PHE A 626 -6.96 1.87 -26.31
CA PHE A 626 -5.81 1.11 -26.78
C PHE A 626 -4.49 1.82 -26.51
N ALA A 627 -4.45 3.15 -26.67
CA ALA A 627 -3.22 3.93 -26.53
C ALA A 627 -2.73 3.94 -25.08
N ASP A 628 -3.64 4.08 -24.12
CA ASP A 628 -3.31 4.03 -22.69
C ASP A 628 -2.79 2.65 -22.28
N ALA A 629 -3.46 1.59 -22.73
CA ALA A 629 -3.03 0.22 -22.48
C ALA A 629 -1.68 -0.11 -23.12
N TYR A 630 -1.43 0.36 -24.33
CA TYR A 630 -0.14 0.20 -25.02
C TYR A 630 0.98 0.93 -24.28
N ALA A 631 0.74 2.16 -23.84
CA ALA A 631 1.73 2.93 -23.08
C ALA A 631 2.03 2.28 -21.72
N GLY A 632 1.02 1.82 -20.99
CA GLY A 632 1.20 1.03 -19.76
C GLY A 632 1.99 -0.27 -20.01
N ALA A 633 1.67 -1.00 -21.08
CA ALA A 633 2.41 -2.19 -21.49
C ALA A 633 3.86 -1.87 -21.89
N ARG A 634 4.14 -0.69 -22.46
CA ARG A 634 5.51 -0.24 -22.79
C ARG A 634 6.36 -0.03 -21.54
N HIS A 635 5.80 0.52 -20.45
CA HIS A 635 6.52 0.62 -19.17
C HIS A 635 6.95 -0.77 -18.68
N ILE A 636 6.04 -1.75 -18.75
CA ILE A 636 6.28 -3.13 -18.32
C ILE A 636 7.29 -3.84 -19.22
N ALA A 637 7.14 -3.74 -20.55
CA ALA A 637 8.00 -4.40 -21.53
C ALA A 637 9.47 -3.96 -21.47
N ARG A 638 9.73 -2.72 -21.02
CA ARG A 638 11.09 -2.18 -20.86
C ARG A 638 11.89 -2.88 -19.75
N LEU A 639 11.23 -3.39 -18.71
CA LEU A 639 11.93 -4.03 -17.59
C LEU A 639 12.69 -5.26 -18.06
N SER A 640 13.97 -5.38 -17.69
CA SER A 640 14.71 -6.62 -17.85
C SER A 640 14.35 -7.62 -16.73
N ARG A 641 14.69 -8.90 -16.91
CA ARG A 641 14.60 -9.89 -15.83
C ARG A 641 15.51 -9.53 -14.67
N ALA A 642 16.63 -8.85 -14.91
CA ALA A 642 17.51 -8.34 -13.86
C ALA A 642 16.83 -7.25 -13.02
N ASP A 643 16.07 -6.35 -13.66
CA ASP A 643 15.27 -5.33 -12.96
C ASP A 643 14.22 -5.99 -12.06
N ILE A 644 13.46 -6.93 -12.62
CA ILE A 644 12.45 -7.71 -11.87
C ILE A 644 13.10 -8.46 -10.71
N ALA A 645 14.25 -9.13 -10.95
CA ALA A 645 14.98 -9.84 -9.90
C ALA A 645 15.50 -8.91 -8.80
N LYS A 646 15.94 -7.70 -9.15
CA LYS A 646 16.34 -6.68 -8.18
C LYS A 646 15.18 -6.32 -7.26
N ALA A 647 13.99 -6.08 -7.80
CA ALA A 647 12.80 -5.78 -7.00
C ALA A 647 12.36 -6.98 -6.12
N VAL A 648 12.31 -8.19 -6.71
CA VAL A 648 11.91 -9.42 -6.01
C VAL A 648 12.82 -9.74 -4.81
N ARG A 649 14.12 -9.39 -4.88
CA ARG A 649 15.07 -9.60 -3.79
C ARG A 649 14.72 -8.87 -2.49
N TYR A 650 13.99 -7.76 -2.56
CA TYR A 650 13.59 -6.99 -1.37
C TYR A 650 12.51 -7.69 -0.54
N SER A 651 11.90 -8.77 -1.05
CA SER A 651 10.93 -9.59 -0.31
C SER A 651 11.51 -10.35 0.87
N GLY A 652 12.83 -10.62 0.88
CA GLY A 652 13.44 -11.52 1.87
C GLY A 652 13.03 -12.99 1.75
N MET A 653 12.36 -13.36 0.66
CA MET A 653 11.94 -14.75 0.41
C MET A 653 13.11 -15.65 0.00
N PRO A 654 13.02 -16.98 0.17
CA PRO A 654 14.04 -17.91 -0.34
C PRO A 654 14.27 -17.77 -1.85
N ASP A 655 15.50 -18.01 -2.31
CA ASP A 655 15.86 -17.86 -3.73
C ASP A 655 14.99 -18.67 -4.69
N PHE A 656 14.57 -19.89 -4.35
CA PHE A 656 13.69 -20.67 -5.21
C PHE A 656 12.29 -20.03 -5.38
N TRP A 657 11.79 -19.33 -4.35
CA TRP A 657 10.58 -18.53 -4.46
C TRP A 657 10.83 -17.28 -5.32
N GLN A 658 11.97 -16.61 -5.09
CA GLN A 658 12.35 -15.43 -5.88
C GLN A 658 12.48 -15.77 -7.37
N GLU A 659 13.13 -16.89 -7.72
CA GLU A 659 13.26 -17.35 -9.10
C GLU A 659 11.91 -17.68 -9.74
N ALA A 660 10.98 -18.28 -8.99
CA ALA A 660 9.61 -18.52 -9.45
C ALA A 660 8.85 -17.20 -9.68
N ALA A 661 8.96 -16.23 -8.78
CA ALA A 661 8.34 -14.91 -8.92
C ALA A 661 8.88 -14.15 -10.14
N VAL A 662 10.21 -14.12 -10.30
CA VAL A 662 10.88 -13.50 -11.45
C VAL A 662 10.41 -14.15 -12.75
N TRP A 663 10.36 -15.47 -12.81
CA TRP A 663 9.86 -16.18 -13.99
C TRP A 663 8.41 -15.82 -14.33
N ARG A 664 7.50 -15.79 -13.34
CA ARG A 664 6.08 -15.46 -13.57
C ARG A 664 5.90 -14.02 -14.02
N LEU A 665 6.50 -13.06 -13.32
CA LEU A 665 6.41 -11.64 -13.67
C LEU A 665 7.00 -11.37 -15.06
N ALA A 666 8.14 -11.97 -15.39
CA ALA A 666 8.75 -11.85 -16.72
C ALA A 666 7.90 -12.53 -17.81
N SER A 667 7.28 -13.68 -17.52
CA SER A 667 6.38 -14.35 -18.48
C SER A 667 5.09 -13.55 -18.71
N ARG A 668 4.53 -12.93 -17.68
CA ARG A 668 3.40 -11.99 -17.80
C ARG A 668 3.79 -10.75 -18.61
N ARG A 669 4.99 -10.19 -18.38
CA ARG A 669 5.57 -9.09 -19.19
C ARG A 669 5.63 -9.50 -20.66
N ASP A 670 6.19 -10.66 -20.96
CA ASP A 670 6.36 -11.14 -22.34
C ASP A 670 5.01 -11.42 -23.02
N THR A 671 4.04 -11.98 -22.28
CA THR A 671 2.67 -12.19 -22.77
C THR A 671 2.00 -10.86 -23.14
N MET A 672 2.08 -9.88 -22.24
CA MET A 672 1.55 -8.55 -22.49
C MET A 672 2.26 -7.88 -23.68
N ALA A 673 3.58 -7.92 -23.72
CA ALA A 673 4.38 -7.39 -24.82
C ALA A 673 4.00 -8.04 -26.16
N GLY A 674 3.81 -9.36 -26.20
CA GLY A 674 3.38 -10.08 -27.38
C GLY A 674 1.99 -9.67 -27.90
N ILE A 675 1.04 -9.39 -26.99
CA ILE A 675 -0.31 -8.90 -27.35
C ILE A 675 -0.24 -7.51 -27.99
N PHE A 676 0.60 -6.62 -27.45
CA PHE A 676 0.74 -5.24 -27.93
C PHE A 676 1.77 -5.07 -29.05
N GLY A 677 2.58 -6.09 -29.33
CA GLY A 677 3.64 -6.04 -30.36
C GLY A 677 4.88 -5.25 -29.90
N LEU A 678 5.19 -5.28 -28.60
CA LEU A 678 6.32 -4.61 -27.99
C LEU A 678 7.53 -5.55 -27.93
N SER A 679 8.73 -4.97 -28.06
CA SER A 679 9.98 -5.69 -27.83
C SER A 679 10.27 -5.81 -26.32
N VAL A 680 10.83 -6.94 -25.92
CA VAL A 680 11.35 -7.16 -24.55
C VAL A 680 12.86 -7.43 -24.62
N PRO A 681 13.66 -6.93 -23.66
CA PRO A 681 15.12 -7.03 -23.72
C PRO A 681 15.63 -8.47 -23.54
N ASP A 682 14.96 -9.27 -22.72
CA ASP A 682 15.39 -10.62 -22.34
C ASP A 682 14.19 -11.58 -22.15
N PRO A 683 13.57 -12.04 -23.25
CA PRO A 683 12.38 -12.89 -23.19
C PRO A 683 12.64 -14.21 -22.46
N VAL A 684 11.62 -14.69 -21.76
CA VAL A 684 11.61 -15.95 -21.02
C VAL A 684 11.48 -17.11 -22.00
N SER A 685 12.39 -18.08 -21.88
CA SER A 685 12.41 -19.27 -22.74
C SER A 685 11.97 -20.56 -22.04
N LYS A 686 12.26 -20.71 -20.74
CA LYS A 686 11.96 -21.94 -19.99
C LYS A 686 11.58 -21.65 -18.54
N ALA A 687 10.53 -22.32 -18.07
CA ALA A 687 10.14 -22.31 -16.68
C ALA A 687 11.18 -23.04 -15.80
N PRO A 688 11.57 -22.48 -14.64
CA PRO A 688 12.62 -23.06 -13.82
C PRO A 688 12.17 -24.37 -13.17
N THR A 689 13.11 -25.29 -12.98
CA THR A 689 12.96 -26.42 -12.06
C THR A 689 14.14 -26.38 -11.11
N ILE A 690 13.85 -26.26 -9.81
CA ILE A 690 14.85 -26.03 -8.78
C ILE A 690 14.81 -27.23 -7.85
N THR A 691 15.97 -27.86 -7.67
CA THR A 691 16.13 -29.07 -6.89
C THR A 691 17.28 -28.87 -5.90
N ILE A 692 17.02 -29.16 -4.64
CA ILE A 692 18.02 -29.03 -3.56
C ILE A 692 18.44 -30.42 -3.10
N PRO A 693 19.74 -30.78 -3.18
CA PRO A 693 20.21 -32.07 -2.69
C PRO A 693 20.11 -32.13 -1.16
N LEU A 694 19.71 -33.30 -0.63
CA LEU A 694 19.65 -33.58 0.81
C LEU A 694 20.27 -34.94 1.17
N THR A 695 21.00 -35.53 0.22
CA THR A 695 21.50 -36.92 0.28
C THR A 695 22.59 -37.07 1.34
N THR A 696 23.59 -36.18 1.32
CA THR A 696 24.68 -36.19 2.30
C THR A 696 24.43 -35.20 3.43
N ARG A 697 25.10 -35.38 4.56
CA ARG A 697 25.02 -34.41 5.67
C ARG A 697 25.53 -33.03 5.27
N SER A 698 26.55 -32.98 4.40
CA SER A 698 27.09 -31.75 3.84
C SER A 698 26.01 -30.99 3.05
N ASP A 699 25.23 -31.68 2.22
CA ASP A 699 24.13 -31.07 1.46
C ASP A 699 23.07 -30.49 2.40
N ARG A 700 22.72 -31.23 3.46
CA ARG A 700 21.76 -30.78 4.48
C ARG A 700 22.27 -29.58 5.26
N GLN A 701 23.54 -29.55 5.62
CA GLN A 701 24.19 -28.41 6.28
C GLN A 701 24.18 -27.17 5.39
N GLU A 702 24.46 -27.33 4.09
CA GLU A 702 24.41 -26.24 3.13
C GLU A 702 22.98 -25.73 2.95
N ALA A 703 21.98 -26.61 2.82
CA ALA A 703 20.58 -26.22 2.75
C ALA A 703 20.11 -25.50 4.04
N ALA A 704 20.48 -26.03 5.22
CA ALA A 704 20.22 -25.41 6.51
C ALA A 704 20.82 -24.00 6.60
N ARG A 705 22.06 -23.83 6.16
CA ARG A 705 22.76 -22.53 6.13
C ARG A 705 22.11 -21.56 5.13
N ARG A 706 21.86 -22.02 3.89
CA ARG A 706 21.29 -21.22 2.79
C ARG A 706 19.90 -20.69 3.14
N TYR A 707 19.06 -21.52 3.75
CA TYR A 707 17.67 -21.16 4.08
C TYR A 707 17.44 -20.82 5.55
N ARG A 708 18.51 -20.82 6.36
CA ARG A 708 18.51 -20.49 7.80
C ARG A 708 17.56 -21.36 8.59
N LEU A 709 17.56 -22.64 8.26
CA LEU A 709 16.73 -23.65 8.92
C LEU A 709 17.56 -24.40 9.96
N PRO A 710 16.96 -24.83 11.08
CA PRO A 710 17.63 -25.77 11.98
C PRO A 710 17.93 -27.08 11.23
N LEU A 711 19.20 -27.48 11.18
CA LEU A 711 19.63 -28.73 10.55
C LEU A 711 18.87 -29.95 11.10
N ALA A 712 18.61 -29.95 12.42
CA ALA A 712 17.87 -31.00 13.09
C ALA A 712 16.48 -31.22 12.48
N LEU A 713 15.76 -30.14 12.11
CA LEU A 713 14.43 -30.27 11.52
C LEU A 713 14.46 -30.90 10.12
N ILE A 714 15.53 -30.68 9.34
CA ILE A 714 15.74 -31.33 8.04
C ILE A 714 16.03 -32.81 8.24
N GLU A 715 16.92 -33.15 9.18
CA GLU A 715 17.28 -34.53 9.50
C GLU A 715 16.08 -35.32 10.06
N GLU A 716 15.27 -34.70 10.92
CA GLU A 716 14.01 -35.27 11.45
C GLU A 716 13.01 -35.59 10.34
N ASP A 717 12.77 -34.66 9.40
CA ASP A 717 11.86 -34.92 8.27
C ASP A 717 12.36 -36.04 7.36
N LEU A 718 13.68 -36.16 7.18
CA LEU A 718 14.25 -37.27 6.43
C LEU A 718 14.12 -38.61 7.17
N VAL A 719 14.17 -38.61 8.50
CA VAL A 719 13.87 -39.81 9.31
C VAL A 719 12.40 -40.19 9.17
N HIS A 720 11.49 -39.22 9.27
CA HIS A 720 10.05 -39.45 9.10
C HIS A 720 9.69 -39.93 7.69
N ALA A 721 10.36 -39.40 6.67
CA ALA A 721 10.26 -39.85 5.28
C ALA A 721 10.91 -41.22 5.03
N GLY A 722 11.52 -41.84 6.05
CA GLY A 722 12.21 -43.14 5.95
C GLY A 722 13.55 -43.11 5.21
N ALA A 723 14.00 -41.93 4.78
CA ALA A 723 15.26 -41.72 4.06
C ALA A 723 16.49 -41.82 4.96
N LEU A 724 16.34 -41.54 6.26
CA LEU A 724 17.35 -41.77 7.30
C LEU A 724 16.82 -42.74 8.38
N SER A 725 17.75 -43.31 9.15
CA SER A 725 17.42 -44.05 10.38
C SER A 725 17.52 -43.11 11.58
N PRO A 726 16.66 -43.22 12.61
CA PRO A 726 16.68 -42.34 13.79
C PRO A 726 18.06 -42.26 14.47
N ASN A 727 18.81 -43.37 14.45
CA ASN A 727 20.13 -43.47 15.09
C ASN A 727 21.30 -43.08 14.16
N GLN A 728 21.02 -42.65 12.93
CA GLN A 728 22.02 -42.38 11.89
C GLN A 728 21.71 -41.09 11.11
N THR A 729 21.32 -40.01 11.80
CA THR A 729 20.97 -38.73 11.16
C THR A 729 22.14 -38.10 10.40
N THR A 730 23.37 -38.49 10.73
CA THR A 730 24.60 -38.02 10.10
C THR A 730 25.01 -38.83 8.87
N ALA A 731 24.35 -39.96 8.60
CA ALA A 731 24.67 -40.84 7.49
C ALA A 731 24.21 -40.28 6.14
N ILE A 732 24.66 -40.90 5.07
CA ILE A 732 24.08 -40.76 3.74
C ILE A 732 22.66 -41.37 3.79
N THR A 733 21.70 -40.73 3.11
CA THR A 733 20.34 -41.26 3.00
C THR A 733 20.32 -42.63 2.32
N LYS A 734 19.34 -43.48 2.65
CA LYS A 734 19.21 -44.84 2.07
C LYS A 734 19.06 -44.85 0.54
N LYS A 735 18.57 -43.74 -0.02
CA LYS A 735 18.47 -43.45 -1.45
C LYS A 735 18.80 -41.97 -1.68
N PRO A 736 19.27 -41.56 -2.87
CA PRO A 736 19.45 -40.14 -3.18
C PRO A 736 18.15 -39.36 -2.93
N VAL A 737 18.24 -38.29 -2.14
CA VAL A 737 17.12 -37.38 -1.88
C VAL A 737 17.40 -36.04 -2.52
N LEU A 738 16.46 -35.64 -3.37
CA LEU A 738 16.44 -34.41 -4.13
C LEU A 738 15.11 -33.71 -3.85
N ASP A 739 15.14 -32.63 -3.09
CA ASP A 739 13.94 -31.86 -2.79
C ASP A 739 13.61 -30.92 -3.94
N VAL A 740 12.62 -31.30 -4.75
CA VAL A 740 12.19 -30.53 -5.92
C VAL A 740 11.25 -29.43 -5.43
N VAL A 741 11.79 -28.26 -5.09
CA VAL A 741 11.04 -27.15 -4.51
C VAL A 741 10.28 -26.33 -5.54
N VAL A 742 10.76 -26.30 -6.79
CA VAL A 742 10.05 -25.71 -7.95
C VAL A 742 10.09 -26.70 -9.10
N ARG A 743 8.97 -26.93 -9.76
CA ARG A 743 8.87 -27.75 -10.99
C ARG A 743 8.15 -26.96 -12.06
N ASN A 744 8.83 -26.69 -13.17
CA ASN A 744 8.28 -25.91 -14.29
C ASN A 744 7.61 -24.59 -13.84
N GLY A 745 8.27 -23.82 -12.96
CA GLY A 745 7.77 -22.54 -12.46
C GLY A 745 6.66 -22.64 -11.39
N ILE A 746 6.27 -23.85 -10.99
CA ILE A 746 5.28 -24.11 -9.94
C ILE A 746 6.02 -24.44 -8.64
N LEU A 747 5.79 -23.64 -7.61
CA LEU A 747 6.23 -23.95 -6.25
C LEU A 747 5.54 -25.23 -5.81
N GLN A 748 6.32 -26.24 -5.45
CA GLN A 748 5.73 -27.50 -5.04
C GLN A 748 5.02 -27.33 -3.69
N PRO A 749 3.84 -27.97 -3.51
CA PRO A 749 3.13 -27.94 -2.24
C PRO A 749 4.03 -28.42 -1.11
N TYR A 750 3.92 -27.80 0.07
CA TYR A 750 4.76 -28.14 1.21
C TYR A 750 4.61 -29.62 1.60
N GLU A 751 3.46 -30.26 1.34
CA GLU A 751 3.23 -31.68 1.62
C GLU A 751 4.10 -32.61 0.76
N LYS A 752 4.78 -32.08 -0.27
CA LYS A 752 5.62 -32.84 -1.20
C LYS A 752 7.10 -32.48 -1.10
N THR A 753 7.47 -31.61 -0.16
CA THR A 753 8.81 -31.03 -0.06
C THR A 753 9.26 -30.95 1.38
N ILE A 754 10.56 -30.97 1.63
CA ILE A 754 11.11 -30.88 2.99
C ILE A 754 11.35 -29.41 3.37
N LEU A 755 12.06 -28.67 2.52
CA LEU A 755 12.52 -27.32 2.84
C LEU A 755 11.38 -26.30 2.90
N PRO A 756 10.46 -26.18 1.90
CA PRO A 756 9.26 -25.35 2.03
C PRO A 756 8.37 -25.70 3.23
N ALA A 757 8.26 -26.98 3.60
CA ALA A 757 7.49 -27.38 4.78
C ALA A 757 8.10 -26.85 6.08
N ILE A 758 9.42 -26.97 6.23
CA ILE A 758 10.14 -26.41 7.38
C ILE A 758 10.08 -24.88 7.35
N LEU A 759 10.25 -24.24 6.20
CA LEU A 759 10.14 -22.78 6.06
C LEU A 759 8.76 -22.25 6.47
N ARG A 760 7.68 -22.93 6.06
CA ARG A 760 6.31 -22.63 6.49
C ARG A 760 6.19 -22.64 8.02
N ASP A 761 6.75 -23.66 8.66
CA ASP A 761 6.60 -23.87 10.11
C ASP A 761 7.55 -23.02 10.96
N VAL A 762 8.70 -22.64 10.40
CA VAL A 762 9.72 -21.87 11.11
C VAL A 762 9.57 -20.38 10.84
N ARG A 763 9.26 -19.94 9.61
CA ARG A 763 9.26 -18.51 9.24
C ARG A 763 7.86 -17.95 9.00
N HIS A 764 6.88 -18.78 8.64
CA HIS A 764 5.54 -18.37 8.19
C HIS A 764 5.53 -17.39 6.99
N PRO A 765 6.36 -17.61 5.96
CA PRO A 765 6.46 -16.67 4.86
C PRO A 765 5.18 -16.66 3.99
N PRO A 766 4.88 -15.53 3.33
CA PRO A 766 3.73 -15.39 2.45
C PRO A 766 3.70 -16.46 1.34
N GLY A 767 2.51 -16.94 0.98
CA GLY A 767 2.32 -17.96 -0.06
C GLY A 767 2.64 -19.41 0.32
N PHE A 768 3.27 -19.68 1.48
CA PHE A 768 3.50 -21.04 1.98
C PHE A 768 2.52 -21.45 3.09
N VAL A 769 2.01 -20.47 3.82
CA VAL A 769 0.96 -20.66 4.81
C VAL A 769 -0.37 -20.51 4.08
N LYS A 770 -1.25 -21.53 4.16
CA LYS A 770 -2.65 -21.34 3.75
C LYS A 770 -3.17 -20.18 4.58
N ARG A 771 -3.58 -19.08 3.93
CA ARG A 771 -4.18 -17.93 4.61
C ARG A 771 -5.08 -18.44 5.72
N MET A 772 -4.73 -18.12 6.97
CA MET A 772 -5.74 -18.11 8.00
C MET A 772 -6.76 -17.12 7.45
N ALA A 773 -7.89 -17.62 6.95
CA ALA A 773 -8.93 -16.71 6.49
C ALA A 773 -9.18 -15.73 7.63
N ARG A 774 -9.53 -14.45 7.38
CA ARG A 774 -9.68 -13.49 8.49
C ARG A 774 -10.58 -13.97 9.65
N TRP A 775 -11.51 -14.88 9.36
CA TRP A 775 -12.38 -15.53 10.35
C TRP A 775 -11.72 -16.70 11.12
N GLU A 776 -10.49 -17.06 10.78
CA GLU A 776 -9.63 -18.08 11.39
C GLU A 776 -8.34 -17.51 11.99
N ASP A 777 -8.09 -16.19 11.90
CA ASP A 777 -6.89 -15.57 12.48
C ASP A 777 -6.77 -15.83 13.99
N ASN A 778 -7.92 -16.01 14.67
CA ASN A 778 -8.00 -16.34 16.10
C ASN A 778 -7.63 -17.79 16.44
N LYS A 779 -7.56 -18.69 15.45
CA LYS A 779 -7.17 -20.08 15.65
C LYS A 779 -5.66 -20.16 15.78
N GLU A 780 -5.19 -21.03 16.66
CA GLU A 780 -3.76 -21.32 16.69
C GLU A 780 -3.34 -21.90 15.34
N PHE A 781 -2.18 -21.48 14.85
CA PHE A 781 -1.58 -22.11 13.70
C PHE A 781 -1.29 -23.57 14.05
N GLU A 782 -2.09 -24.48 13.51
CA GLU A 782 -1.81 -25.91 13.58
C GLU A 782 -0.85 -26.25 12.44
N SER A 783 0.41 -26.53 12.77
CA SER A 783 1.32 -27.17 11.83
C SER A 783 0.70 -28.50 11.41
N LYS A 784 0.18 -28.55 10.19
CA LYS A 784 -0.27 -29.79 9.55
C LYS A 784 0.92 -30.53 8.93
N ARG A 785 2.04 -30.63 9.66
CA ARG A 785 3.19 -31.45 9.25
C ARG A 785 2.77 -32.93 9.38
N VAL A 786 1.95 -33.37 8.44
CA VAL A 786 1.77 -34.80 8.15
C VAL A 786 2.97 -35.15 7.27
N PRO A 787 3.87 -36.05 7.69
CA PRO A 787 4.98 -36.49 6.84
C PRO A 787 4.43 -36.92 5.48
N ALA A 788 5.05 -36.45 4.40
CA ALA A 788 4.69 -36.88 3.06
C ALA A 788 4.77 -38.41 2.98
N PRO A 789 3.68 -39.14 2.68
CA PRO A 789 3.82 -40.53 2.30
C PRO A 789 4.51 -40.54 0.93
N HIS A 790 5.74 -41.04 0.88
CA HIS A 790 6.51 -41.22 -0.35
C HIS A 790 6.12 -42.49 -1.09
#